data_AF-A0A935ZWU7-F1
#
_entry.id   AF-A0A935ZWU7-F1
#
_cell.length_a   1.000
_cell.length_b   1.000
_cell.length_c   1.000
_cell.angle_alpha   90.00
_cell.angle_beta   90.00
_cell.angle_gamma   90.00
#
_symmetry.space_group_name_H-M   'P 1'
#
loop_
_entity.id
_entity.type
_entity.pdbx_description
1 polymer ?
#
loop_
_entity_poly.entity_id
_entity_poly.type
_entity_poly.pdbx_seq_one_letter_code
_entity_poly.pdbx_strand_id
1 'polypeptide(L)'
;MSGIDDSLADAGALFQIEEPARAVAKPRAPGRGIGIDLGTTHSLVAIAAHGGAPRVLDVDDGPLLASVVDYSGERPVVGRRARAHAVTASSQVVASVKRFMGRGRAEIGFRHPYRIDDDDGVLRLDVGRGRRVTPMEVSAELLAVLRARAEQELGGPVDGAVITVPAYFDDAQRQATKDAARIAGLTVYRLLAEPTAAALAYGLDRGERGTFAVFDLGGGTFDISVLRLHDGVFQVLATGGDSALGGDDFDRALAAELLARAGVVAPTAEVAAEALQVARAAKEALSDREEIDVELPRAQLAPLRLTRAALEAVIEPVARRTVAPCRRALADAGITADALDGVVLVGGSTRSPLVRRLVAHVFGREPLHDLDPDQVVAHGAAIQADVLSGSEREGITLLDVVPLSLGLETMGGMIEKIIPRNATIPIAARQVFTNYSEQQTGMVIHVVQGEREMVRDCRSLARFELRGIPRLPPSMARVEVTFQLDADALLTVTARELMTGVKQTVEIKPTHGLSSTQVDELVMESLDRAEDDFAARNLAEARVELDRVALAVRTALAEVGHLTSLLPVDERAAIEAALTRGDAALAAEDARAVVRAREQLESVSEPFARRRMERALHDGMAGRTVAEIEATVADEDALAERRGSHGAETIDGEPS
;
A
#
# COMPACT_ATOMS: atom_id res chain seq x y z
N MET A 1 6.97 67.71 46.73
CA MET A 1 7.47 68.36 45.49
C MET A 1 7.97 67.22 44.60
N SER A 2 7.07 66.48 43.94
CA SER A 2 6.42 66.77 42.65
C SER A 2 7.30 66.43 41.44
N GLY A 3 7.04 65.26 40.86
CA GLY A 3 7.27 64.95 39.44
C GLY A 3 8.23 63.80 39.15
N ILE A 4 7.75 62.82 38.37
CA ILE A 4 8.44 61.71 37.66
C ILE A 4 8.58 60.44 38.54
N ASP A 5 8.04 59.25 38.23
CA ASP A 5 7.70 58.63 36.94
C ASP A 5 6.51 57.65 37.10
N ASP A 6 5.63 57.59 36.10
CA ASP A 6 4.38 56.82 36.09
C ASP A 6 4.27 56.13 34.71
N SER A 7 4.48 54.80 34.66
CA SER A 7 4.00 53.86 33.60
C SER A 7 4.83 52.57 33.54
N LEU A 8 4.65 51.67 34.52
CA LEU A 8 4.97 50.24 34.39
C LEU A 8 3.99 49.46 35.27
N ALA A 9 2.73 49.43 34.84
CA ALA A 9 1.68 48.64 35.47
C ALA A 9 0.66 48.19 34.41
N ASP A 10 1.08 47.34 33.47
CA ASP A 10 0.16 46.42 32.79
C ASP A 10 0.92 45.25 32.16
N ALA A 11 1.20 44.22 32.95
CA ALA A 11 1.66 42.91 32.47
C ALA A 11 1.40 41.87 33.57
N GLY A 12 0.20 41.28 33.58
CA GLY A 12 -0.13 40.24 34.56
C GLY A 12 -1.59 39.83 34.66
N ALA A 13 -2.34 39.76 33.56
CA ALA A 13 -3.61 39.05 33.55
C ALA A 13 -3.35 37.56 33.27
N LEU A 14 -3.23 36.77 34.34
CA LEU A 14 -3.29 35.31 34.31
C LEU A 14 -4.66 34.87 33.77
N PHE A 15 -4.67 34.19 32.62
CA PHE A 15 -5.83 33.41 32.18
C PHE A 15 -6.03 32.23 33.14
N GLN A 16 -7.00 32.34 34.05
CA GLN A 16 -7.60 31.18 34.71
C GLN A 16 -8.51 30.49 33.68
N ILE A 17 -8.08 29.33 33.19
CA ILE A 17 -8.93 28.44 32.42
C ILE A 17 -9.69 27.59 33.43
N GLU A 18 -10.99 27.87 33.62
CA GLU A 18 -11.92 26.93 34.24
C GLU A 18 -12.12 25.77 33.25
N GLU A 19 -11.77 24.55 33.67
CA GLU A 19 -12.14 23.34 32.94
C GLU A 19 -13.66 23.25 32.86
N PRO A 20 -14.27 23.06 31.67
CA PRO A 20 -15.69 22.79 31.60
C PRO A 20 -15.96 21.48 32.35
N ALA A 21 -16.87 21.55 33.33
CA ALA A 21 -17.32 20.39 34.09
C ALA A 21 -17.57 19.21 33.14
N ARG A 22 -16.79 18.14 33.31
CA ARG A 22 -16.87 16.89 32.56
C ARG A 22 -18.35 16.48 32.54
N ALA A 23 -19.01 16.69 31.40
CA ALA A 23 -20.38 16.27 31.24
C ALA A 23 -20.39 14.76 31.51
N VAL A 24 -21.04 14.33 32.60
CA VAL A 24 -21.23 12.92 32.90
C VAL A 24 -22.08 12.37 31.76
N ALA A 25 -21.40 11.75 30.78
CA ALA A 25 -22.05 11.05 29.70
C ALA A 25 -22.99 10.02 30.33
N LYS A 26 -24.26 10.01 29.90
CA LYS A 26 -25.18 8.92 30.26
C LYS A 26 -24.47 7.61 29.92
N PRO A 27 -24.54 6.56 30.76
CA PRO A 27 -23.95 5.27 30.45
C PRO A 27 -24.57 4.79 29.14
N ARG A 28 -23.78 4.89 28.06
CA ARG A 28 -24.15 4.42 26.74
C ARG A 28 -24.18 2.90 26.84
N ALA A 29 -25.22 2.27 26.30
CA ALA A 29 -25.27 0.81 26.31
C ALA A 29 -23.97 0.26 25.71
N PRO A 30 -23.38 -0.78 26.30
CA PRO A 30 -22.34 -1.61 25.70
C PRO A 30 -22.37 -1.66 24.18
N GLY A 31 -21.38 -1.08 23.51
CA GLY A 31 -21.19 -1.32 22.08
C GLY A 31 -20.96 -2.81 21.85
N ARG A 32 -21.69 -3.41 20.91
CA ARG A 32 -21.63 -4.85 20.57
C ARG A 32 -20.76 -5.07 19.34
N GLY A 33 -19.55 -4.49 19.37
CA GLY A 33 -18.54 -4.69 18.35
C GLY A 33 -17.88 -6.07 18.46
N ILE A 34 -17.59 -6.70 17.32
CA ILE A 34 -16.89 -8.00 17.27
C ILE A 34 -15.63 -7.91 16.41
N GLY A 35 -14.61 -8.67 16.78
CA GLY A 35 -13.43 -8.89 15.95
C GLY A 35 -13.55 -10.21 15.20
N ILE A 36 -13.32 -10.20 13.89
CA ILE A 36 -13.34 -11.41 13.06
C ILE A 36 -11.98 -11.56 12.39
N ASP A 37 -11.35 -12.71 12.61
CA ASP A 37 -10.27 -13.18 11.75
C ASP A 37 -10.84 -14.04 10.62
N LEU A 38 -10.88 -13.50 9.41
CA LEU A 38 -11.35 -14.23 8.22
C LEU A 38 -10.17 -14.90 7.52
N GLY A 39 -9.60 -15.95 8.09
CA GLY A 39 -8.44 -16.63 7.53
C GLY A 39 -8.74 -17.56 6.32
N THR A 40 -7.68 -17.98 5.62
CA THR A 40 -7.79 -18.91 4.47
C THR A 40 -8.23 -20.31 4.89
N THR A 41 -7.71 -20.81 6.01
CA THR A 41 -7.92 -22.19 6.47
C THR A 41 -8.89 -22.26 7.64
N HIS A 42 -8.74 -21.34 8.59
CA HIS A 42 -9.61 -21.19 9.74
C HIS A 42 -10.06 -19.74 9.86
N SER A 43 -11.23 -19.55 10.45
CA SER A 43 -11.75 -18.24 10.77
C SER A 43 -12.21 -18.23 12.23
N LEU A 44 -12.08 -17.08 12.88
CA LEU A 44 -12.33 -16.93 14.31
C LEU A 44 -13.17 -15.69 14.55
N VAL A 45 -13.91 -15.70 15.66
CA VAL A 45 -14.60 -14.52 16.16
C VAL A 45 -14.25 -14.30 17.62
N ALA A 46 -13.95 -13.06 17.96
CA ALA A 46 -13.60 -12.64 19.30
C ALA A 46 -14.41 -11.41 19.71
N ILE A 47 -14.61 -11.29 21.02
CA ILE A 47 -15.26 -10.14 21.64
C ILE A 47 -14.35 -9.59 22.73
N ALA A 48 -14.40 -8.28 22.94
CA ALA A 48 -13.78 -7.64 24.08
C ALA A 48 -14.87 -6.87 24.83
N ALA A 49 -15.10 -7.24 26.09
CA ALA A 49 -16.17 -6.65 26.88
C ALA A 49 -15.64 -5.40 27.62
N HIS A 50 -15.92 -4.20 27.10
CA HIS A 50 -15.78 -2.92 27.80
C HIS A 50 -14.44 -2.72 28.52
N GLY A 51 -13.32 -2.77 27.79
CA GLY A 51 -12.01 -2.65 28.42
C GLY A 51 -11.42 -3.97 28.95
N GLY A 52 -12.20 -5.06 29.02
CA GLY A 52 -11.72 -6.38 29.44
C GLY A 52 -10.85 -7.11 28.40
N ALA A 53 -10.12 -8.14 28.82
CA ALA A 53 -9.28 -8.92 27.90
C ALA A 53 -10.11 -9.52 26.75
N PRO A 54 -9.63 -9.46 25.49
CA PRO A 54 -10.34 -10.04 24.37
C PRO A 54 -10.44 -11.56 24.51
N ARG A 55 -11.57 -12.15 24.11
CA ARG A 55 -11.80 -13.60 24.17
C ARG A 55 -12.36 -14.11 22.86
N VAL A 56 -11.73 -15.15 22.31
CA VAL A 56 -12.24 -15.91 21.17
C VAL A 56 -13.43 -16.77 21.60
N LEU A 57 -14.44 -16.86 20.75
CA LEU A 57 -15.63 -17.68 20.98
C LEU A 57 -15.50 -19.04 20.30
N ASP A 58 -15.90 -20.09 21.00
CA ASP A 58 -15.98 -21.43 20.40
C ASP A 58 -17.09 -21.50 19.37
N VAL A 59 -16.79 -21.99 18.17
CA VAL A 59 -17.73 -22.26 17.09
C VAL A 59 -17.81 -23.78 16.91
N ASP A 60 -18.98 -24.35 17.21
CA ASP A 60 -19.20 -25.79 17.31
C ASP A 60 -18.29 -26.46 18.36
N ASP A 61 -17.23 -27.16 17.93
CA ASP A 61 -16.34 -28.00 18.74
C ASP A 61 -14.93 -27.38 18.93
N GLY A 62 -14.85 -26.05 18.96
CA GLY A 62 -13.66 -25.29 19.40
C GLY A 62 -13.57 -23.88 18.80
N PRO A 63 -12.49 -23.13 19.06
CA PRO A 63 -12.36 -21.73 18.63
C PRO A 63 -12.11 -21.56 17.13
N LEU A 64 -11.67 -22.61 16.43
CA LEU A 64 -11.30 -22.58 15.02
C LEU A 64 -12.44 -23.10 14.14
N LEU A 65 -13.14 -22.19 13.46
CA LEU A 65 -14.07 -22.56 12.39
C LEU A 65 -13.28 -22.88 11.12
N ALA A 66 -13.37 -24.10 10.60
CA ALA A 66 -12.77 -24.43 9.32
C ALA A 66 -13.42 -23.60 8.19
N SER A 67 -12.62 -22.88 7.41
CA SER A 67 -13.06 -22.00 6.31
C SER A 67 -13.41 -22.83 5.06
N VAL A 68 -14.42 -23.69 5.22
CA VAL A 68 -14.88 -24.65 4.22
C VAL A 68 -16.40 -24.62 4.16
N VAL A 69 -16.95 -24.57 2.95
CA VAL A 69 -18.39 -24.52 2.71
C VAL A 69 -18.78 -25.62 1.73
N ASP A 70 -19.76 -26.43 2.11
CA ASP A 70 -20.30 -27.52 1.31
C ASP A 70 -21.66 -27.11 0.72
N TYR A 71 -21.75 -27.15 -0.61
CA TYR A 71 -22.95 -26.84 -1.40
C TYR A 71 -23.67 -28.09 -1.94
N SER A 72 -23.31 -29.28 -1.48
CA SER A 72 -23.92 -30.55 -1.91
C SER A 72 -25.37 -30.74 -1.44
N GLY A 73 -25.82 -29.99 -0.42
CA GLY A 73 -27.18 -29.98 0.10
C GLY A 73 -28.09 -28.92 -0.53
N GLU A 74 -29.32 -28.80 -0.03
CA GLU A 74 -30.21 -27.66 -0.34
C GLU A 74 -29.71 -26.37 0.30
N ARG A 75 -29.14 -26.48 1.51
CA ARG A 75 -28.55 -25.37 2.25
C ARG A 75 -27.04 -25.59 2.39
N PRO A 76 -26.25 -24.51 2.33
CA PRO A 76 -24.82 -24.59 2.60
C PRO A 76 -24.56 -25.11 4.01
N VAL A 77 -23.54 -25.96 4.13
CA VAL A 77 -22.99 -26.41 5.42
C VAL A 77 -21.60 -25.83 5.55
N VAL A 78 -21.22 -25.37 6.74
CA VAL A 78 -19.95 -24.69 6.99
C VAL A 78 -19.12 -25.48 8.00
N GLY A 79 -17.79 -25.31 8.00
CA GLY A 79 -16.93 -25.80 9.07
C GLY A 79 -16.46 -27.23 8.90
N ARG A 80 -16.20 -27.92 10.02
CA ARG A 80 -15.69 -29.30 10.04
C ARG A 80 -16.63 -30.28 9.33
N ARG A 81 -17.94 -30.04 9.44
CA ARG A 81 -18.97 -30.83 8.75
C ARG A 81 -18.83 -30.73 7.23
N ALA A 82 -18.56 -29.53 6.71
CA ALA A 82 -18.29 -29.34 5.28
C ALA A 82 -16.98 -30.04 4.85
N ARG A 83 -15.92 -29.92 5.67
CA ARG A 83 -14.62 -30.56 5.42
C ARG A 83 -14.74 -32.08 5.31
N ALA A 84 -15.61 -32.72 6.06
CA ALA A 84 -15.82 -34.17 6.01
C ALA A 84 -16.27 -34.67 4.61
N HIS A 85 -16.88 -33.81 3.80
CA HIS A 85 -17.34 -34.15 2.45
C HIS A 85 -16.34 -33.75 1.34
N ALA A 86 -15.20 -33.13 1.68
CA ALA A 86 -14.27 -32.56 0.71
C ALA A 86 -13.70 -33.58 -0.29
N VAL A 87 -13.56 -34.84 0.12
CA VAL A 87 -13.09 -35.92 -0.77
C VAL A 87 -14.22 -36.46 -1.65
N THR A 88 -15.42 -36.63 -1.11
CA THR A 88 -16.56 -37.26 -1.81
C THR A 88 -17.33 -36.30 -2.72
N ALA A 89 -17.28 -34.99 -2.44
CA ALA A 89 -17.98 -33.94 -3.17
C ALA A 89 -17.03 -32.78 -3.52
N SER A 90 -15.82 -33.10 -4.00
CA SER A 90 -14.70 -32.14 -4.15
C SER A 90 -15.00 -30.92 -5.02
N SER A 91 -15.92 -31.02 -5.99
CA SER A 91 -16.35 -29.87 -6.81
C SER A 91 -17.39 -28.98 -6.13
N GLN A 92 -18.08 -29.48 -5.10
CA GLN A 92 -19.17 -28.80 -4.39
C GLN A 92 -18.73 -28.26 -3.02
N VAL A 93 -17.59 -28.73 -2.51
CA VAL A 93 -17.01 -28.28 -1.24
C VAL A 93 -15.90 -27.27 -1.51
N VAL A 94 -16.19 -26.00 -1.23
CA VAL A 94 -15.27 -24.88 -1.44
C VAL A 94 -14.40 -24.69 -0.19
N ALA A 95 -13.08 -24.74 -0.38
CA ALA A 95 -12.07 -24.47 0.65
C ALA A 95 -11.07 -23.42 0.14
N SER A 96 -10.33 -22.79 1.06
CA SER A 96 -9.31 -21.78 0.74
C SER A 96 -9.85 -20.63 -0.12
N VAL A 97 -11.13 -20.27 0.07
CA VAL A 97 -11.81 -19.30 -0.81
C VAL A 97 -11.16 -17.91 -0.81
N LYS A 98 -10.47 -17.56 0.28
CA LYS A 98 -9.68 -16.32 0.40
C LYS A 98 -8.64 -16.17 -0.71
N ARG A 99 -8.11 -17.27 -1.28
CA ARG A 99 -7.18 -17.23 -2.42
C ARG A 99 -7.84 -16.88 -3.76
N PHE A 100 -9.17 -16.79 -3.82
CA PHE A 100 -9.96 -16.38 -4.98
C PHE A 100 -10.58 -14.98 -4.81
N MET A 101 -10.61 -14.45 -3.59
CA MET A 101 -11.19 -13.14 -3.29
C MET A 101 -10.49 -12.05 -4.09
N GLY A 102 -11.27 -11.19 -4.76
CA GLY A 102 -10.78 -10.03 -5.51
C GLY A 102 -9.96 -10.33 -6.76
N ARG A 103 -9.82 -11.61 -7.16
CA ARG A 103 -8.97 -12.04 -8.29
C ARG A 103 -9.77 -12.41 -9.53
N GLY A 104 -9.24 -12.09 -10.71
CA GLY A 104 -9.73 -12.57 -12.00
C GLY A 104 -9.25 -13.98 -12.33
N ARG A 105 -9.85 -14.61 -13.36
CA ARG A 105 -9.50 -15.99 -13.77
C ARG A 105 -8.01 -16.18 -14.10
N ALA A 106 -7.39 -15.17 -14.70
CA ALA A 106 -5.98 -15.20 -15.13
C ALA A 106 -5.00 -15.25 -13.95
N GLU A 107 -5.39 -14.72 -12.78
CA GLU A 107 -4.55 -14.66 -11.58
C GLU A 107 -4.60 -15.96 -10.76
N ILE A 108 -5.54 -16.86 -11.07
CA ILE A 108 -5.66 -18.16 -10.42
C ILE A 108 -4.72 -19.17 -11.09
N GLY A 109 -3.46 -19.18 -10.64
CA GLY A 109 -2.40 -20.07 -11.13
C GLY A 109 -2.25 -21.40 -10.38
N PHE A 110 -2.92 -21.58 -9.24
CA PHE A 110 -2.80 -22.78 -8.42
C PHE A 110 -3.82 -23.87 -8.81
N ARG A 111 -3.50 -25.14 -8.54
CA ARG A 111 -4.43 -26.25 -8.78
C ARG A 111 -5.59 -26.24 -7.77
N HIS A 112 -6.81 -26.37 -8.28
CA HIS A 112 -8.05 -26.46 -7.51
C HIS A 112 -9.07 -27.39 -8.21
N PRO A 113 -10.05 -27.96 -7.49
CA PRO A 113 -11.05 -28.87 -8.07
C PRO A 113 -12.23 -28.15 -8.74
N TYR A 114 -12.35 -26.83 -8.58
CA TYR A 114 -13.49 -26.05 -9.05
C TYR A 114 -13.38 -25.70 -10.54
N ARG A 115 -14.51 -25.74 -11.23
CA ARG A 115 -14.63 -25.07 -12.53
C ARG A 115 -14.88 -23.58 -12.28
N ILE A 116 -14.08 -22.73 -12.90
CA ILE A 116 -14.20 -21.28 -12.79
C ILE A 116 -14.79 -20.74 -14.08
N ASP A 117 -15.88 -20.00 -13.94
CA ASP A 117 -16.44 -19.17 -14.99
C ASP A 117 -16.11 -17.69 -14.70
N ASP A 118 -15.87 -16.93 -15.76
CA ASP A 118 -15.67 -15.48 -15.71
C ASP A 118 -16.82 -14.83 -16.49
N ASP A 119 -17.75 -14.21 -15.75
CA ASP A 119 -18.98 -13.63 -16.29
C ASP A 119 -19.05 -12.18 -15.83
N ASP A 120 -18.92 -11.26 -16.79
CA ASP A 120 -18.77 -9.81 -16.59
C ASP A 120 -17.61 -9.39 -15.66
N GLY A 121 -16.49 -10.13 -15.67
CA GLY A 121 -15.30 -9.81 -14.86
C GLY A 121 -15.41 -10.20 -13.39
N VAL A 122 -16.48 -10.93 -13.01
CA VAL A 122 -16.67 -11.46 -11.65
C VAL A 122 -16.45 -12.96 -11.66
N LEU A 123 -15.43 -13.40 -10.93
CA LEU A 123 -15.07 -14.81 -10.77
C LEU A 123 -16.21 -15.58 -10.07
N ARG A 124 -16.64 -16.68 -10.70
CA ARG A 124 -17.64 -17.60 -10.16
C ARG A 124 -17.13 -19.03 -10.13
N LEU A 125 -17.37 -19.71 -9.02
CA LEU A 125 -17.11 -21.14 -8.83
C LEU A 125 -18.39 -21.91 -9.16
N ASP A 126 -18.33 -22.82 -10.13
CA ASP A 126 -19.38 -23.79 -10.38
C ASP A 126 -19.30 -24.88 -9.30
N VAL A 127 -20.29 -24.88 -8.40
CA VAL A 127 -20.42 -25.83 -7.29
C VAL A 127 -21.43 -26.94 -7.61
N GLY A 128 -21.69 -27.16 -8.89
CA GLY A 128 -22.59 -28.20 -9.39
C GLY A 128 -24.08 -27.85 -9.27
N ARG A 129 -24.93 -28.73 -9.81
CA ARG A 129 -26.40 -28.59 -9.81
C ARG A 129 -26.90 -27.27 -10.42
N GLY A 130 -26.14 -26.67 -11.34
CA GLY A 130 -26.45 -25.37 -11.94
C GLY A 130 -26.27 -24.18 -10.98
N ARG A 131 -25.68 -24.39 -9.80
CA ARG A 131 -25.37 -23.34 -8.83
C ARG A 131 -23.96 -22.82 -9.06
N ARG A 132 -23.84 -21.50 -9.16
CA ARG A 132 -22.58 -20.77 -9.25
C ARG A 132 -22.51 -19.80 -8.08
N VAL A 133 -21.37 -19.76 -7.41
CA VAL A 133 -21.14 -18.89 -6.25
C VAL A 133 -19.87 -18.07 -6.44
N THR A 134 -19.90 -16.82 -5.99
CA THR A 134 -18.75 -15.93 -5.94
C THR A 134 -17.92 -16.20 -4.69
N PRO A 135 -16.61 -15.87 -4.67
CA PRO A 135 -15.79 -15.93 -3.47
C PRO A 135 -16.38 -15.14 -2.28
N MET A 136 -17.06 -14.03 -2.58
CA MET A 136 -17.72 -13.18 -1.59
C MET A 136 -18.92 -13.89 -0.96
N GLU A 137 -19.75 -14.57 -1.75
CA GLU A 137 -20.87 -15.37 -1.23
C GLU A 137 -20.38 -16.51 -0.35
N VAL A 138 -19.33 -17.23 -0.74
CA VAL A 138 -18.74 -18.29 0.08
C VAL A 138 -18.20 -17.74 1.41
N SER A 139 -17.47 -16.61 1.35
CA SER A 139 -16.95 -15.95 2.56
C SER A 139 -18.08 -15.43 3.44
N ALA A 140 -19.20 -14.99 2.86
CA ALA A 140 -20.38 -14.55 3.59
C ALA A 140 -21.04 -15.69 4.39
N GLU A 141 -21.03 -16.93 3.90
CA GLU A 141 -21.50 -18.10 4.67
C GLU A 141 -20.66 -18.30 5.94
N LEU A 142 -19.34 -18.11 5.85
CA LEU A 142 -18.44 -18.17 7.02
C LEU A 142 -18.76 -17.06 8.01
N LEU A 143 -18.85 -15.82 7.52
CA LEU A 143 -19.15 -14.64 8.33
C LEU A 143 -20.52 -14.73 9.01
N ALA A 144 -21.52 -15.32 8.35
CA ALA A 144 -22.84 -15.52 8.92
C ALA A 144 -22.83 -16.47 10.13
N VAL A 145 -22.04 -17.55 10.07
CA VAL A 145 -21.85 -18.48 11.21
C VAL A 145 -21.17 -17.76 12.37
N LEU A 146 -20.10 -17.01 12.10
CA LEU A 146 -19.37 -16.24 13.11
C LEU A 146 -20.24 -15.15 13.76
N ARG A 147 -21.03 -14.42 12.96
CA ARG A 147 -21.99 -13.43 13.47
C ARG A 147 -23.01 -14.10 14.39
N ALA A 148 -23.66 -15.17 13.92
CA ALA A 148 -24.70 -15.85 14.70
C ALA A 148 -24.15 -16.35 16.05
N ARG A 149 -22.91 -16.87 16.07
CA ARG A 149 -22.26 -17.28 17.31
C ARG A 149 -22.00 -16.11 18.26
N ALA A 150 -21.58 -14.96 17.74
CA ALA A 150 -21.36 -13.77 18.55
C ALA A 150 -22.67 -13.16 19.07
N GLU A 151 -23.73 -13.13 18.26
CA GLU A 151 -25.07 -12.67 18.66
C GLU A 151 -25.63 -13.52 19.81
N GLN A 152 -25.40 -14.84 19.76
CA GLN A 152 -25.75 -15.76 20.84
C GLN A 152 -24.99 -15.45 22.13
N GLU A 153 -23.68 -15.13 22.04
CA GLU A 153 -22.88 -14.78 23.22
C GLU A 153 -23.30 -13.44 23.84
N LEU A 154 -23.57 -12.44 22.99
CA LEU A 154 -23.89 -11.07 23.40
C LEU A 154 -25.36 -10.89 23.80
N GLY A 155 -26.21 -11.89 23.55
CA GLY A 155 -27.64 -11.83 23.85
C GLY A 155 -28.41 -10.84 22.98
N GLY A 156 -28.00 -10.66 21.73
CA GLY A 156 -28.72 -9.86 20.72
C GLY A 156 -27.84 -9.43 19.55
N PRO A 157 -28.33 -8.52 18.68
CA PRO A 157 -27.65 -8.20 17.42
C PRO A 157 -26.29 -7.56 17.66
N VAL A 158 -25.37 -7.85 16.74
CA VAL A 158 -24.04 -7.24 16.63
C VAL A 158 -24.17 -5.86 15.97
N ASP A 159 -23.53 -4.85 16.54
CA ASP A 159 -23.61 -3.47 16.02
C ASP A 159 -22.69 -3.26 14.81
N GLY A 160 -21.58 -3.99 14.77
CA GLY A 160 -20.63 -4.02 13.67
C GLY A 160 -19.40 -4.86 13.97
N ALA A 161 -18.54 -5.02 12.97
CA ALA A 161 -17.37 -5.87 13.05
C ALA A 161 -16.11 -5.17 12.52
N VAL A 162 -14.98 -5.44 13.18
CA VAL A 162 -13.65 -5.27 12.58
C VAL A 162 -13.26 -6.61 11.98
N ILE A 163 -12.97 -6.63 10.69
CA ILE A 163 -12.62 -7.85 9.94
C ILE A 163 -11.18 -7.75 9.50
N THR A 164 -10.38 -8.79 9.74
CA THR A 164 -8.98 -8.78 9.35
C THR A 164 -8.77 -9.11 7.87
N VAL A 165 -7.74 -8.51 7.30
CA VAL A 165 -7.26 -8.79 5.95
C VAL A 165 -5.73 -8.84 5.96
N PRO A 166 -5.09 -9.59 5.05
CA PRO A 166 -3.65 -9.55 4.88
C PRO A 166 -3.18 -8.12 4.66
N ALA A 167 -2.03 -7.74 5.22
CA ALA A 167 -1.53 -6.36 5.08
C ALA A 167 -1.34 -6.00 3.60
N TYR A 168 -0.92 -6.98 2.81
CA TYR A 168 -0.65 -6.84 1.39
C TYR A 168 -1.88 -7.05 0.49
N PHE A 169 -3.10 -7.09 1.06
CA PHE A 169 -4.32 -7.12 0.24
C PHE A 169 -4.50 -5.81 -0.54
N ASP A 170 -4.78 -5.98 -1.83
CA ASP A 170 -5.14 -4.87 -2.70
C ASP A 170 -6.57 -4.38 -2.47
N ASP A 171 -6.94 -3.29 -3.15
CA ASP A 171 -8.25 -2.67 -3.01
C ASP A 171 -9.40 -3.57 -3.45
N ALA A 172 -9.22 -4.39 -4.51
CA ALA A 172 -10.25 -5.30 -4.99
C ALA A 172 -10.50 -6.41 -3.96
N GLN A 173 -9.45 -6.94 -3.32
CA GLN A 173 -9.54 -7.93 -2.26
C GLN A 173 -10.15 -7.35 -0.97
N ARG A 174 -9.77 -6.13 -0.60
CA ARG A 174 -10.38 -5.37 0.52
C ARG A 174 -11.86 -5.11 0.26
N GLN A 175 -12.22 -4.66 -0.95
CA GLN A 175 -13.60 -4.42 -1.33
C GLN A 175 -14.43 -5.71 -1.34
N ALA A 176 -13.89 -6.80 -1.92
CA ALA A 176 -14.54 -8.11 -1.90
C ALA A 176 -14.82 -8.59 -0.46
N THR A 177 -13.91 -8.31 0.49
CA THR A 177 -14.11 -8.63 1.91
C THR A 177 -15.23 -7.80 2.54
N LYS A 178 -15.30 -6.49 2.23
CA LYS A 178 -16.44 -5.63 2.65
C LYS A 178 -17.76 -6.12 2.04
N ASP A 179 -17.75 -6.55 0.79
CA ASP A 179 -18.95 -7.06 0.10
C ASP A 179 -19.42 -8.38 0.72
N ALA A 180 -18.50 -9.30 1.04
CA ALA A 180 -18.82 -10.53 1.77
C ALA A 180 -19.47 -10.22 3.13
N ALA A 181 -18.94 -9.25 3.88
CA ALA A 181 -19.53 -8.81 5.14
C ALA A 181 -20.93 -8.22 4.95
N ARG A 182 -21.15 -7.43 3.90
CA ARG A 182 -22.46 -6.89 3.56
C ARG A 182 -23.47 -8.00 3.23
N ILE A 183 -23.08 -9.00 2.44
CA ILE A 183 -23.90 -10.17 2.12
C ILE A 183 -24.25 -10.95 3.40
N ALA A 184 -23.30 -11.08 4.33
CA ALA A 184 -23.52 -11.70 5.62
C ALA A 184 -24.38 -10.86 6.57
N GLY A 185 -24.71 -9.61 6.24
CA GLY A 185 -25.46 -8.69 7.09
C GLY A 185 -24.66 -8.18 8.28
N LEU A 186 -23.38 -7.89 8.08
CA LEU A 186 -22.49 -7.25 9.05
C LEU A 186 -22.16 -5.82 8.60
N THR A 187 -22.27 -4.87 9.53
CA THR A 187 -21.70 -3.53 9.36
C THR A 187 -20.20 -3.60 9.60
N VAL A 188 -19.38 -3.24 8.60
CA VAL A 188 -17.92 -3.21 8.77
C VAL A 188 -17.51 -1.88 9.38
N TYR A 189 -16.98 -1.91 10.60
CA TYR A 189 -16.38 -0.72 11.23
C TYR A 189 -15.05 -0.37 10.60
N ARG A 190 -14.20 -1.37 10.39
CA ARG A 190 -12.87 -1.20 9.80
C ARG A 190 -12.38 -2.54 9.26
N LEU A 191 -11.63 -2.50 8.15
CA LEU A 191 -10.76 -3.60 7.79
C LEU A 191 -9.41 -3.38 8.46
N LEU A 192 -8.90 -4.38 9.18
CA LEU A 192 -7.66 -4.27 9.93
C LEU A 192 -6.61 -5.21 9.33
N ALA A 193 -5.40 -4.72 9.06
CA ALA A 193 -4.31 -5.57 8.64
C ALA A 193 -4.01 -6.64 9.71
N GLU A 194 -3.91 -7.90 9.32
CA GLU A 194 -3.60 -9.05 10.20
C GLU A 194 -2.36 -8.82 11.08
N PRO A 195 -1.20 -8.38 10.55
CA PRO A 195 -0.04 -8.12 11.41
C PRO A 195 -0.24 -6.94 12.36
N THR A 196 -1.02 -5.93 11.97
CA THR A 196 -1.38 -4.81 12.85
C THR A 196 -2.32 -5.28 13.97
N ALA A 197 -3.30 -6.14 13.66
CA ALA A 197 -4.14 -6.77 14.68
C ALA A 197 -3.30 -7.59 15.67
N ALA A 198 -2.35 -8.37 15.16
CA ALA A 198 -1.48 -9.14 16.04
C ALA A 198 -0.60 -8.24 16.93
N ALA A 199 -0.05 -7.15 16.37
CA ALA A 199 0.70 -6.17 17.13
C ALA A 199 -0.15 -5.48 18.21
N LEU A 200 -1.42 -5.16 17.92
CA LEU A 200 -2.35 -4.61 18.92
C LEU A 200 -2.54 -5.56 20.10
N ALA A 201 -2.84 -6.82 19.81
CA ALA A 201 -3.03 -7.84 20.84
C ALA A 201 -1.77 -8.00 21.71
N TYR A 202 -0.58 -7.95 21.10
CA TYR A 202 0.69 -8.07 21.80
C TYR A 202 1.05 -6.80 22.62
N GLY A 203 0.93 -5.62 22.01
CA GLY A 203 1.40 -4.36 22.60
C GLY A 203 0.55 -3.85 23.76
N LEU A 204 -0.76 -4.12 23.76
CA LEU A 204 -1.68 -3.67 24.82
C LEU A 204 -1.55 -4.49 26.10
N ASP A 205 -1.32 -5.79 25.99
CA ASP A 205 -1.22 -6.65 27.17
C ASP A 205 0.06 -6.38 27.98
N ARG A 206 1.07 -5.78 27.35
CA ARG A 206 2.41 -5.67 27.94
C ARG A 206 2.91 -4.25 28.17
N GLY A 207 2.27 -3.23 27.59
CA GLY A 207 2.76 -1.84 27.66
C GLY A 207 4.19 -1.69 27.13
N GLU A 208 4.60 -2.59 26.23
CA GLU A 208 5.95 -2.63 25.69
C GLU A 208 6.19 -1.45 24.76
N ARG A 209 7.37 -0.84 24.83
CA ARG A 209 7.86 0.11 23.85
C ARG A 209 8.95 -0.59 23.05
N GLY A 210 8.95 -0.42 21.73
CA GLY A 210 9.97 -1.05 20.91
C GLY A 210 9.60 -1.18 19.44
N THR A 211 10.51 -1.77 18.68
CA THR A 211 10.35 -2.09 17.27
C THR A 211 10.25 -3.60 17.10
N PHE A 212 9.15 -4.08 16.53
CA PHE A 212 8.85 -5.50 16.40
C PHE A 212 8.67 -5.88 14.93
N ALA A 213 9.07 -7.09 14.58
CA ALA A 213 8.72 -7.71 13.31
C ALA A 213 7.57 -8.71 13.54
N VAL A 214 6.47 -8.57 12.81
CA VAL A 214 5.35 -9.52 12.84
C VAL A 214 5.44 -10.38 11.59
N PHE A 215 5.81 -11.65 11.78
CA PHE A 215 5.92 -12.65 10.72
C PHE A 215 4.62 -13.47 10.69
N ASP A 216 3.75 -13.19 9.72
CA ASP A 216 2.47 -13.86 9.57
C ASP A 216 2.52 -14.85 8.41
N LEU A 217 2.55 -16.15 8.71
CA LEU A 217 2.46 -17.20 7.71
C LEU A 217 1.20 -18.04 7.94
N GLY A 218 0.14 -17.63 7.26
CA GLY A 218 -1.16 -18.28 7.30
C GLY A 218 -1.28 -19.50 6.37
N GLY A 219 -2.52 -19.82 6.03
CA GLY A 219 -2.86 -20.91 5.10
C GLY A 219 -2.66 -20.55 3.63
N GLY A 220 -2.88 -19.29 3.25
CA GLY A 220 -2.83 -18.87 1.86
C GLY A 220 -1.97 -17.65 1.56
N THR A 221 -1.57 -16.91 2.60
CA THR A 221 -0.86 -15.63 2.52
C THR A 221 0.30 -15.60 3.49
N PHE A 222 1.33 -14.83 3.12
CA PHE A 222 2.47 -14.50 3.95
C PHE A 222 2.58 -12.98 4.03
N ASP A 223 2.61 -12.43 5.24
CA ASP A 223 2.88 -11.01 5.47
C ASP A 223 4.05 -10.86 6.46
N ILE A 224 4.83 -9.79 6.29
CA ILE A 224 5.84 -9.34 7.23
C ILE A 224 5.67 -7.84 7.42
N SER A 225 5.46 -7.41 8.67
CA SER A 225 5.41 -5.99 9.01
C SER A 225 6.42 -5.66 10.08
N VAL A 226 7.11 -4.54 9.90
CA VAL A 226 7.97 -3.95 10.92
C VAL A 226 7.19 -2.81 11.55
N LEU A 227 6.91 -2.90 12.85
CA LEU A 227 6.11 -1.92 13.57
C LEU A 227 6.89 -1.31 14.72
N ARG A 228 6.63 -0.04 15.01
CA ARG A 228 7.11 0.65 16.20
C ARG A 228 5.94 0.94 17.13
N LEU A 229 6.10 0.57 18.39
CA LEU A 229 5.16 0.87 19.46
C LEU A 229 5.75 1.93 20.38
N HIS A 230 5.06 3.07 20.48
CA HIS A 230 5.45 4.17 21.34
C HIS A 230 4.21 4.85 21.93
N ASP A 231 4.05 4.81 23.25
CA ASP A 231 2.99 5.53 24.00
C ASP A 231 1.57 5.32 23.45
N GLY A 232 1.21 4.07 23.15
CA GLY A 232 -0.12 3.72 22.62
C GLY A 232 -0.30 3.97 21.11
N VAL A 233 0.72 4.52 20.45
CA VAL A 233 0.77 4.67 18.99
C VAL A 233 1.47 3.45 18.39
N PHE A 234 0.76 2.77 17.49
CA PHE A 234 1.29 1.69 16.68
C PHE A 234 1.53 2.23 15.27
N GLN A 235 2.81 2.36 14.92
CA GLN A 235 3.22 2.84 13.60
C GLN A 235 3.80 1.68 12.81
N VAL A 236 3.21 1.38 11.65
CA VAL A 236 3.84 0.49 10.67
C VAL A 236 5.00 1.26 10.03
N LEU A 237 6.22 0.73 10.10
CA LEU A 237 7.40 1.32 9.47
C LEU A 237 7.58 0.80 8.04
N ALA A 238 7.31 -0.48 7.84
CA ALA A 238 7.32 -1.13 6.54
C ALA A 238 6.46 -2.38 6.56
N THR A 239 5.93 -2.73 5.39
CA THR A 239 5.21 -3.98 5.18
C THR A 239 5.65 -4.63 3.88
N GLY A 240 5.59 -5.96 3.82
CA GLY A 240 5.83 -6.75 2.63
C GLY A 240 5.18 -8.12 2.80
N GLY A 241 5.28 -8.98 1.78
CA GLY A 241 4.64 -10.28 1.86
C GLY A 241 4.66 -11.05 0.55
N ASP A 242 3.76 -12.02 0.47
CA ASP A 242 3.38 -12.78 -0.73
C ASP A 242 1.95 -13.31 -0.50
N SER A 243 0.95 -12.73 -1.20
CA SER A 243 -0.46 -13.10 -1.05
C SER A 243 -0.81 -14.46 -1.69
N ALA A 244 0.15 -15.12 -2.30
CA ALA A 244 0.03 -16.43 -2.93
C ALA A 244 1.03 -17.45 -2.35
N LEU A 245 1.47 -17.22 -1.10
CA LEU A 245 2.34 -18.12 -0.35
C LEU A 245 1.72 -18.46 1.01
N GLY A 246 1.59 -19.74 1.34
CA GLY A 246 1.15 -20.16 2.67
C GLY A 246 1.16 -21.67 2.87
N GLY A 247 0.50 -22.11 3.94
CA GLY A 247 0.38 -23.53 4.31
C GLY A 247 -0.25 -24.42 3.24
N ASP A 248 -1.11 -23.88 2.37
CA ASP A 248 -1.69 -24.60 1.23
C ASP A 248 -0.63 -24.99 0.18
N ASP A 249 0.43 -24.20 0.04
CA ASP A 249 1.53 -24.52 -0.88
C ASP A 249 2.43 -25.62 -0.31
N PHE A 250 2.57 -25.68 1.02
CA PHE A 250 3.18 -26.82 1.71
C PHE A 250 2.35 -28.09 1.51
N ASP A 251 1.02 -27.99 1.66
CA ASP A 251 0.09 -29.11 1.46
C ASP A 251 0.17 -29.64 0.02
N ARG A 252 0.22 -28.74 -0.98
CA ARG A 252 0.36 -29.12 -2.40
C ARG A 252 1.71 -29.79 -2.70
N ALA A 253 2.80 -29.27 -2.15
CA ALA A 253 4.13 -29.85 -2.35
C ALA A 253 4.19 -31.28 -1.79
N LEU A 254 3.68 -31.50 -0.58
CA LEU A 254 3.62 -32.83 0.01
C LEU A 254 2.63 -33.75 -0.71
N ALA A 255 1.46 -33.26 -1.11
CA ALA A 255 0.49 -34.06 -1.87
C ALA A 255 1.07 -34.54 -3.21
N ALA A 256 1.82 -33.68 -3.91
CA ALA A 256 2.49 -34.05 -5.15
C ALA A 256 3.54 -35.14 -4.92
N GLU A 257 4.34 -35.05 -3.85
CA GLU A 257 5.32 -36.08 -3.46
C GLU A 257 4.63 -37.41 -3.12
N LEU A 258 3.54 -37.40 -2.35
CA LEU A 258 2.80 -38.62 -2.00
C LEU A 258 2.17 -39.29 -3.23
N LEU A 259 1.59 -38.51 -4.15
CA LEU A 259 1.05 -39.01 -5.42
C LEU A 259 2.15 -39.59 -6.32
N ALA A 260 3.32 -38.95 -6.37
CA ALA A 260 4.47 -39.46 -7.11
C ALA A 260 4.94 -40.82 -6.55
N ARG A 261 4.99 -40.98 -5.21
CA ARG A 261 5.29 -42.26 -4.57
C ARG A 261 4.24 -43.34 -4.84
N ALA A 262 2.98 -42.93 -5.01
CA ALA A 262 1.89 -43.82 -5.43
C ALA A 262 1.93 -44.17 -6.93
N GLY A 263 2.84 -43.56 -7.71
CA GLY A 263 2.89 -43.73 -9.17
C GLY A 263 1.76 -43.03 -9.92
N VAL A 264 1.06 -42.07 -9.29
CA VAL A 264 -0.07 -41.36 -9.88
C VAL A 264 0.41 -40.09 -10.59
N VAL A 265 0.37 -40.11 -11.92
CA VAL A 265 0.78 -38.96 -12.76
C VAL A 265 -0.37 -37.97 -13.00
N ALA A 266 -1.59 -38.49 -13.16
CA ALA A 266 -2.80 -37.70 -13.42
C ALA A 266 -3.92 -38.13 -12.46
N PRO A 267 -4.00 -37.52 -11.25
CA PRO A 267 -5.02 -37.89 -10.27
C PRO A 267 -6.43 -37.45 -10.72
N THR A 268 -7.45 -38.23 -10.36
CA THR A 268 -8.84 -37.74 -10.41
C THR A 268 -9.07 -36.65 -9.36
N ALA A 269 -10.20 -35.93 -9.42
CA ALA A 269 -10.51 -34.89 -8.46
C ALA A 269 -10.56 -35.42 -7.02
N GLU A 270 -11.11 -36.62 -6.82
CA GLU A 270 -11.21 -37.28 -5.52
C GLU A 270 -9.85 -37.76 -5.01
N VAL A 271 -8.99 -38.29 -5.90
CA VAL A 271 -7.62 -38.71 -5.54
C VAL A 271 -6.78 -37.49 -5.15
N ALA A 272 -6.89 -36.38 -5.90
CA ALA A 272 -6.20 -35.15 -5.57
C ALA A 272 -6.71 -34.55 -4.24
N ALA A 273 -8.02 -34.57 -4.00
CA ALA A 273 -8.62 -34.11 -2.75
C ALA A 273 -8.19 -34.96 -1.54
N GLU A 274 -8.15 -36.29 -1.68
CA GLU A 274 -7.63 -37.20 -0.64
C GLU A 274 -6.16 -36.89 -0.34
N ALA A 275 -5.32 -36.74 -1.38
CA ALA A 275 -3.91 -36.43 -1.21
C ALA A 275 -3.68 -35.10 -0.49
N LEU A 276 -4.44 -34.05 -0.82
CA LEU A 276 -4.36 -32.76 -0.13
C LEU A 276 -4.81 -32.86 1.34
N GLN A 277 -5.90 -33.58 1.61
CA GLN A 277 -6.40 -33.76 2.97
C GLN A 277 -5.39 -34.51 3.84
N VAL A 278 -4.80 -35.59 3.31
CA VAL A 278 -3.77 -36.38 4.00
C VAL A 278 -2.49 -35.56 4.18
N ALA A 279 -2.05 -34.83 3.16
CA ALA A 279 -0.87 -33.97 3.23
C ALA A 279 -1.03 -32.89 4.32
N ARG A 280 -2.19 -32.24 4.40
CA ARG A 280 -2.46 -31.26 5.47
C ARG A 280 -2.39 -31.89 6.86
N ALA A 281 -3.09 -33.01 7.06
CA ALA A 281 -3.08 -33.71 8.34
C ALA A 281 -1.67 -34.19 8.72
N ALA A 282 -0.89 -34.62 7.73
CA ALA A 282 0.49 -35.04 7.92
C ALA A 282 1.41 -33.87 8.33
N LYS A 283 1.30 -32.73 7.64
CA LYS A 283 2.03 -31.50 7.96
C LYS A 283 1.72 -31.01 9.38
N GLU A 284 0.43 -30.97 9.74
CA GLU A 284 -0.02 -30.58 11.07
C GLU A 284 0.55 -31.54 12.14
N ALA A 285 0.39 -32.85 11.96
CA ALA A 285 0.89 -33.85 12.93
C ALA A 285 2.42 -33.86 13.09
N LEU A 286 3.17 -33.68 12.00
CA LEU A 286 4.64 -33.65 12.02
C LEU A 286 5.22 -32.35 12.60
N SER A 287 4.39 -31.35 12.90
CA SER A 287 4.82 -30.18 13.67
C SER A 287 5.15 -30.57 15.12
N ASP A 288 4.42 -31.54 15.69
CA ASP A 288 4.62 -32.02 17.07
C ASP A 288 5.28 -33.41 17.15
N ARG A 289 5.25 -34.18 16.05
CA ARG A 289 5.79 -35.56 15.98
C ARG A 289 6.98 -35.64 15.05
N GLU A 290 7.90 -36.58 15.32
CA GLU A 290 9.04 -36.85 14.43
C GLU A 290 8.65 -37.70 13.22
N GLU A 291 7.61 -38.53 13.35
CA GLU A 291 7.17 -39.44 12.30
C GLU A 291 5.69 -39.85 12.48
N ILE A 292 5.05 -40.16 11.36
CA ILE A 292 3.67 -40.65 11.27
C ILE A 292 3.56 -41.68 10.14
N ASP A 293 2.49 -42.46 10.14
CA ASP A 293 2.12 -43.30 9.01
C ASP A 293 1.06 -42.57 8.16
N VAL A 294 1.27 -42.56 6.84
CA VAL A 294 0.35 -41.97 5.86
C VAL A 294 -0.04 -43.01 4.83
N GLU A 295 -1.30 -42.99 4.39
CA GLU A 295 -1.81 -43.84 3.33
C GLU A 295 -2.71 -43.03 2.39
N LEU A 296 -2.83 -43.47 1.13
CA LEU A 296 -3.75 -42.90 0.15
C LEU A 296 -4.54 -44.06 -0.48
N PRO A 297 -5.64 -44.52 0.15
CA PRO A 297 -6.40 -45.66 -0.33
C PRO A 297 -6.89 -45.52 -1.78
N ARG A 298 -7.33 -44.33 -2.21
CA ARG A 298 -7.80 -44.11 -3.60
C ARG A 298 -6.66 -44.07 -4.61
N ALA A 299 -5.46 -43.69 -4.16
CA ALA A 299 -4.23 -43.78 -4.96
C ALA A 299 -3.52 -45.15 -4.85
N GLN A 300 -4.06 -46.09 -4.06
CA GLN A 300 -3.45 -47.39 -3.77
C GLN A 300 -2.05 -47.29 -3.15
N LEU A 301 -1.76 -46.18 -2.46
CA LEU A 301 -0.53 -46.05 -1.68
C LEU A 301 -0.71 -46.80 -0.37
N ALA A 302 0.04 -47.89 -0.20
CA ALA A 302 0.12 -48.60 1.08
C ALA A 302 0.69 -47.69 2.19
N PRO A 303 0.44 -48.00 3.47
CA PRO A 303 0.99 -47.23 4.58
C PRO A 303 2.50 -46.99 4.44
N LEU A 304 2.86 -45.72 4.47
CA LEU A 304 4.21 -45.21 4.31
C LEU A 304 4.61 -44.44 5.57
N ARG A 305 5.79 -44.74 6.11
CA ARG A 305 6.37 -43.94 7.20
C ARG A 305 6.86 -42.61 6.65
N LEU A 306 6.25 -41.51 7.08
CA LEU A 306 6.67 -40.15 6.75
C LEU A 306 7.32 -39.51 7.98
N THR A 307 8.56 -39.04 7.82
CA THR A 307 9.31 -38.35 8.88
C THR A 307 9.20 -36.84 8.73
N ARG A 308 9.40 -36.10 9.82
CA ARG A 308 9.49 -34.63 9.82
C ARG A 308 10.59 -34.17 8.86
N ALA A 309 11.76 -34.81 8.88
CA ALA A 309 12.86 -34.47 7.98
C ALA A 309 12.47 -34.61 6.49
N ALA A 310 11.70 -35.64 6.14
CA ALA A 310 11.20 -35.81 4.77
C ALA A 310 10.19 -34.73 4.38
N LEU A 311 9.27 -34.36 5.28
CA LEU A 311 8.36 -33.21 5.07
C LEU A 311 9.16 -31.92 4.89
N GLU A 312 10.11 -31.62 5.79
CA GLU A 312 10.90 -30.40 5.76
C GLU A 312 11.67 -30.26 4.44
N ALA A 313 12.27 -31.34 3.93
CA ALA A 313 12.94 -31.33 2.64
C ALA A 313 12.01 -30.97 1.46
N VAL A 314 10.73 -31.37 1.53
CA VAL A 314 9.73 -31.07 0.50
C VAL A 314 9.27 -29.62 0.58
N ILE A 315 9.06 -29.09 1.79
CA ILE A 315 8.49 -27.74 1.97
C ILE A 315 9.55 -26.63 2.00
N GLU A 316 10.82 -26.97 2.21
CA GLU A 316 11.90 -25.99 2.35
C GLU A 316 12.03 -25.01 1.17
N PRO A 317 11.96 -25.44 -0.11
CA PRO A 317 11.99 -24.49 -1.24
C PRO A 317 10.85 -23.47 -1.19
N VAL A 318 9.68 -23.87 -0.71
CA VAL A 318 8.52 -23.00 -0.57
C VAL A 318 8.72 -22.06 0.63
N ALA A 319 9.16 -22.59 1.78
CA ALA A 319 9.39 -21.79 2.98
C ALA A 319 10.49 -20.74 2.80
N ARG A 320 11.56 -21.02 2.03
CA ARG A 320 12.64 -20.06 1.73
C ARG A 320 12.15 -18.81 0.99
N ARG A 321 11.00 -18.86 0.29
CA ARG A 321 10.40 -17.67 -0.36
C ARG A 321 10.05 -16.57 0.63
N THR A 322 9.82 -16.90 1.90
CA THR A 322 9.53 -15.92 2.97
C THR A 322 10.72 -15.03 3.33
N VAL A 323 11.96 -15.48 3.06
CA VAL A 323 13.19 -14.80 3.50
C VAL A 323 13.38 -13.45 2.81
N ALA A 324 13.14 -13.39 1.50
CA ALA A 324 13.37 -12.17 0.73
C ALA A 324 12.44 -11.02 1.14
N PRO A 325 11.11 -11.22 1.27
CA PRO A 325 10.23 -10.20 1.83
C PRO A 325 10.66 -9.72 3.23
N CYS A 326 11.12 -10.61 4.11
CA CYS A 326 11.60 -10.18 5.44
C CYS A 326 12.80 -9.23 5.38
N ARG A 327 13.79 -9.56 4.54
CA ARG A 327 14.97 -8.69 4.37
C ARG A 327 14.61 -7.35 3.74
N ARG A 328 13.68 -7.34 2.78
CA ARG A 328 13.15 -6.11 2.19
C ARG A 328 12.44 -5.26 3.22
N ALA A 329 11.52 -5.82 4.01
CA ALA A 329 10.80 -5.07 5.03
C ALA A 329 11.74 -4.41 6.06
N LEU A 330 12.83 -5.07 6.45
CA LEU A 330 13.86 -4.46 7.32
C LEU A 330 14.58 -3.29 6.63
N ALA A 331 15.00 -3.49 5.39
CA ALA A 331 15.67 -2.45 4.61
C ALA A 331 14.76 -1.22 4.40
N ASP A 332 13.49 -1.46 4.10
CA ASP A 332 12.47 -0.45 3.88
C ASP A 332 12.15 0.34 5.15
N ALA A 333 12.15 -0.33 6.30
CA ALA A 333 12.04 0.32 7.61
C ALA A 333 13.32 1.06 8.02
N GLY A 334 14.41 0.94 7.26
CA GLY A 334 15.70 1.56 7.56
C GLY A 334 16.39 0.99 8.80
N ILE A 335 16.12 -0.27 9.16
CA ILE A 335 16.65 -0.90 10.38
C ILE A 335 17.35 -2.23 10.08
N THR A 336 18.26 -2.63 10.96
CA THR A 336 18.86 -3.97 10.94
C THR A 336 18.10 -4.91 11.86
N ALA A 337 18.27 -6.22 11.68
CA ALA A 337 17.62 -7.22 12.52
C ALA A 337 18.00 -7.09 14.01
N ASP A 338 19.21 -6.61 14.32
CA ASP A 338 19.69 -6.37 15.68
C ASP A 338 18.92 -5.24 16.39
N ALA A 339 18.35 -4.30 15.62
CA ALA A 339 17.59 -3.17 16.15
C ALA A 339 16.13 -3.52 16.50
N LEU A 340 15.69 -4.75 16.21
CA LEU A 340 14.39 -5.23 16.67
C LEU A 340 14.44 -5.52 18.18
N ASP A 341 13.31 -5.37 18.85
CA ASP A 341 13.09 -5.77 20.23
C ASP A 341 12.48 -7.18 20.30
N GLY A 342 11.72 -7.59 19.27
CA GLY A 342 11.16 -8.93 19.18
C GLY A 342 10.66 -9.29 17.78
N VAL A 343 10.44 -10.59 17.58
CA VAL A 343 9.78 -11.13 16.38
C VAL A 343 8.55 -11.91 16.84
N VAL A 344 7.37 -11.48 16.42
CA VAL A 344 6.09 -12.13 16.74
C VAL A 344 5.72 -13.07 15.60
N LEU A 345 5.37 -14.32 15.91
CA LEU A 345 4.87 -15.28 14.93
C LEU A 345 3.35 -15.28 14.92
N VAL A 346 2.77 -15.22 13.72
CA VAL A 346 1.33 -15.23 13.49
C VAL A 346 1.00 -16.27 12.41
N GLY A 347 -0.16 -16.91 12.52
CA GLY A 347 -0.63 -17.88 11.55
C GLY A 347 -0.12 -19.30 11.79
N GLY A 348 -1.00 -20.29 11.63
CA GLY A 348 -0.74 -21.68 11.99
C GLY A 348 0.45 -22.34 11.28
N SER A 349 0.86 -21.87 10.10
CA SER A 349 2.03 -22.44 9.40
C SER A 349 3.35 -22.11 10.11
N THR A 350 3.38 -21.11 11.00
CA THR A 350 4.53 -20.80 11.86
C THR A 350 4.74 -21.83 12.98
N ARG A 351 3.82 -22.76 13.19
CA ARG A 351 4.04 -23.93 14.07
C ARG A 351 5.06 -24.91 13.49
N SER A 352 5.31 -24.87 12.18
CA SER A 352 6.34 -25.70 11.54
C SER A 352 7.73 -25.43 12.14
N PRO A 353 8.43 -26.46 12.67
CA PRO A 353 9.78 -26.30 13.21
C PRO A 353 10.77 -25.71 12.21
N LEU A 354 10.65 -26.06 10.91
CA LEU A 354 11.48 -25.49 9.85
C LEU A 354 11.27 -23.98 9.72
N VAL A 355 10.01 -23.52 9.73
CA VAL A 355 9.68 -22.10 9.61
C VAL A 355 10.26 -21.33 10.80
N ARG A 356 10.11 -21.83 12.02
CA ARG A 356 10.68 -21.19 13.22
C ARG A 356 12.20 -21.05 13.14
N ARG A 357 12.91 -22.10 12.69
CA ARG A 357 14.37 -22.03 12.48
C ARG A 357 14.76 -21.05 11.38
N LEU A 358 13.98 -20.97 10.30
CA LEU A 358 14.19 -19.99 9.23
C LEU A 358 14.02 -18.56 9.75
N VAL A 359 12.94 -18.28 10.50
CA VAL A 359 12.71 -16.96 11.10
C VAL A 359 13.85 -16.62 12.06
N ALA A 360 14.23 -17.54 12.95
CA ALA A 360 15.34 -17.32 13.89
C ALA A 360 16.66 -17.01 13.18
N HIS A 361 16.93 -17.68 12.06
CA HIS A 361 18.10 -17.41 11.23
C HIS A 361 18.04 -16.05 10.52
N VAL A 362 16.88 -15.67 9.99
CA VAL A 362 16.70 -14.41 9.25
C VAL A 362 16.85 -13.19 10.15
N PHE A 363 16.28 -13.25 11.35
CA PHE A 363 16.26 -12.12 12.29
C PHE A 363 17.35 -12.21 13.38
N GLY A 364 18.13 -13.29 13.39
CA GLY A 364 19.22 -13.47 14.37
C GLY A 364 18.76 -13.63 15.81
N ARG A 365 17.48 -13.94 16.05
CA ARG A 365 16.89 -14.09 17.39
C ARG A 365 15.74 -15.07 17.41
N GLU A 366 15.51 -15.69 18.57
CA GLU A 366 14.35 -16.56 18.77
C GLU A 366 13.05 -15.74 18.73
N PRO A 367 12.02 -16.21 17.98
CA PRO A 367 10.72 -15.57 17.99
C PRO A 367 10.02 -15.70 19.34
N LEU A 368 9.15 -14.73 19.61
CA LEU A 368 8.26 -14.70 20.75
C LEU A 368 7.20 -15.82 20.61
N HIS A 369 6.89 -16.50 21.70
CA HIS A 369 6.09 -17.74 21.73
C HIS A 369 4.98 -17.74 22.78
N ASP A 370 4.73 -16.58 23.38
CA ASP A 370 3.81 -16.36 24.49
C ASP A 370 2.36 -16.14 24.04
N LEU A 371 2.15 -15.78 22.77
CA LEU A 371 0.82 -15.66 22.17
C LEU A 371 0.50 -16.87 21.30
N ASP A 372 -0.78 -17.26 21.30
CA ASP A 372 -1.28 -18.27 20.39
C ASP A 372 -1.35 -17.69 18.96
N PRO A 373 -0.53 -18.19 18.00
CA PRO A 373 -0.46 -17.64 16.65
C PRO A 373 -1.79 -17.76 15.89
N ASP A 374 -2.71 -18.62 16.33
CA ASP A 374 -4.02 -18.79 15.69
C ASP A 374 -5.10 -17.83 16.24
N GLN A 375 -4.91 -17.24 17.44
CA GLN A 375 -5.94 -16.40 18.09
C GLN A 375 -5.56 -14.92 18.16
N VAL A 376 -4.28 -14.60 18.09
CA VAL A 376 -3.74 -13.25 18.28
C VAL A 376 -4.35 -12.19 17.34
N VAL A 377 -4.63 -12.58 16.10
CA VAL A 377 -5.26 -11.71 15.09
C VAL A 377 -6.69 -11.37 15.48
N ALA A 378 -7.49 -12.36 15.88
CA ALA A 378 -8.87 -12.15 16.31
C ALA A 378 -8.94 -11.30 17.59
N HIS A 379 -8.00 -11.48 18.52
CA HIS A 379 -7.89 -10.65 19.72
C HIS A 379 -7.67 -9.17 19.38
N GLY A 380 -6.73 -8.88 18.48
CA GLY A 380 -6.46 -7.51 18.02
C GLY A 380 -7.65 -6.86 17.32
N ALA A 381 -8.35 -7.62 16.48
CA ALA A 381 -9.58 -7.17 15.84
C ALA A 381 -10.67 -6.85 16.87
N ALA A 382 -10.82 -7.67 17.92
CA ALA A 382 -11.83 -7.46 18.96
C ALA A 382 -11.52 -6.23 19.82
N ILE A 383 -10.25 -5.99 20.13
CA ILE A 383 -9.78 -4.76 20.78
C ILE A 383 -10.17 -3.54 19.94
N GLN A 384 -9.85 -3.56 18.64
CA GLN A 384 -10.17 -2.45 17.74
C GLN A 384 -11.69 -2.24 17.62
N ALA A 385 -12.47 -3.31 17.61
CA ALA A 385 -13.93 -3.24 17.59
C ALA A 385 -14.50 -2.61 18.86
N ASP A 386 -13.97 -2.96 20.04
CA ASP A 386 -14.36 -2.39 21.34
C ASP A 386 -14.07 -0.87 21.37
N VAL A 387 -12.91 -0.43 20.88
CA VAL A 387 -12.57 1.00 20.74
C VAL A 387 -13.57 1.73 19.83
N LEU A 388 -13.80 1.21 18.62
CA LEU A 388 -14.70 1.83 17.64
C LEU A 388 -16.17 1.80 18.08
N SER A 389 -16.55 0.87 18.95
CA SER A 389 -17.89 0.79 19.55
C SER A 389 -18.11 1.74 20.73
N GLY A 390 -17.08 2.49 21.14
CA GLY A 390 -17.16 3.57 22.13
C GLY A 390 -16.73 3.19 23.55
N SER A 391 -15.84 2.20 23.71
CA SER A 391 -15.21 1.91 25.02
C SER A 391 -14.23 3.01 25.44
N GLU A 392 -14.06 3.20 26.76
CA GLU A 392 -13.14 4.19 27.35
C GLU A 392 -11.66 3.76 27.34
N ARG A 393 -11.26 2.75 26.53
CA ARG A 393 -9.83 2.42 26.41
C ARG A 393 -9.08 3.65 25.89
N GLU A 394 -8.03 4.05 26.59
CA GLU A 394 -7.16 5.14 26.15
C GLU A 394 -6.61 4.88 24.74
N GLY A 395 -6.54 5.95 23.96
CA GLY A 395 -6.52 5.96 22.50
C GLY A 395 -5.36 5.18 21.89
N ILE A 396 -5.66 3.96 21.45
CA ILE A 396 -4.84 3.23 20.50
C ILE A 396 -4.91 3.95 19.16
N THR A 397 -3.83 4.59 18.76
CA THR A 397 -3.72 5.19 17.43
C THR A 397 -2.95 4.22 16.53
N LEU A 398 -3.65 3.73 15.52
CA LEU A 398 -3.07 2.92 14.45
C LEU A 398 -2.69 3.82 13.29
N LEU A 399 -1.42 3.80 12.91
CA LEU A 399 -0.91 4.51 11.76
C LEU A 399 -0.40 3.46 10.75
N ASP A 400 -1.14 3.32 9.64
CA ASP A 400 -0.83 2.40 8.54
C ASP A 400 0.07 3.09 7.50
N VAL A 401 0.44 2.42 6.41
CA VAL A 401 1.34 2.98 5.38
C VAL A 401 0.87 2.74 3.94
N VAL A 402 1.35 3.56 3.00
CA VAL A 402 1.10 3.39 1.55
C VAL A 402 2.02 2.31 0.96
N PRO A 403 1.53 1.31 0.19
CA PRO A 403 2.36 0.22 -0.32
C PRO A 403 3.29 0.61 -1.49
N LEU A 404 2.92 1.62 -2.28
CA LEU A 404 3.68 2.12 -3.44
C LEU A 404 3.69 3.65 -3.46
N SER A 405 4.74 4.23 -4.01
CA SER A 405 4.89 5.68 -4.14
C SER A 405 3.81 6.24 -5.06
N LEU A 406 3.28 7.41 -4.69
CA LEU A 406 2.30 8.17 -5.46
C LEU A 406 2.98 9.42 -6.00
N GLY A 407 2.77 9.68 -7.29
CA GLY A 407 3.45 10.77 -7.98
C GLY A 407 2.66 11.33 -9.14
N LEU A 408 3.29 12.24 -9.86
CA LEU A 408 2.77 12.82 -11.10
C LEU A 408 3.71 12.64 -12.27
N GLU A 409 3.15 12.64 -13.47
CA GLU A 409 3.91 12.78 -14.71
C GLU A 409 4.48 14.20 -14.85
N THR A 410 5.79 14.29 -15.03
CA THR A 410 6.50 15.51 -15.43
C THR A 410 6.87 15.46 -16.91
N MET A 411 7.35 16.58 -17.44
CA MET A 411 7.88 16.67 -18.80
C MET A 411 8.93 15.58 -19.04
N GLY A 412 8.97 15.03 -20.26
CA GLY A 412 9.87 13.92 -20.60
C GLY A 412 9.34 12.53 -20.23
N GLY A 413 8.13 12.43 -19.67
CA GLY A 413 7.49 11.16 -19.32
C GLY A 413 8.09 10.51 -18.06
N MET A 414 8.70 11.32 -17.19
CA MET A 414 9.26 10.91 -15.91
C MET A 414 8.21 11.06 -14.80
N ILE A 415 8.41 10.32 -13.71
CA ILE A 415 7.61 10.48 -12.50
C ILE A 415 8.33 11.40 -11.51
N GLU A 416 7.54 12.27 -10.87
CA GLU A 416 7.93 12.93 -9.63
C GLU A 416 7.13 12.33 -8.48
N LYS A 417 7.83 11.67 -7.54
CA LYS A 417 7.23 10.98 -6.39
C LYS A 417 6.92 12.01 -5.30
N ILE A 418 5.64 12.20 -4.97
CA ILE A 418 5.19 13.16 -3.96
C ILE A 418 5.00 12.48 -2.61
N ILE A 419 4.33 11.32 -2.57
CA ILE A 419 4.21 10.51 -1.36
C ILE A 419 5.04 9.24 -1.60
N PRO A 420 6.14 9.04 -0.87
CA PRO A 420 6.95 7.83 -1.02
C PRO A 420 6.20 6.60 -0.51
N ARG A 421 6.56 5.41 -0.99
CA ARG A 421 6.07 4.16 -0.38
C ARG A 421 6.46 4.08 1.08
N ASN A 422 5.69 3.32 1.83
CA ASN A 422 5.72 3.20 3.29
C ASN A 422 5.50 4.53 4.04
N ALA A 423 5.06 5.60 3.36
CA ALA A 423 4.63 6.81 4.04
C ALA A 423 3.42 6.51 4.94
N THR A 424 3.50 6.96 6.19
CA THR A 424 2.45 6.76 7.19
C THR A 424 1.17 7.51 6.79
N ILE A 425 0.00 6.87 6.87
CA ILE A 425 -1.31 7.46 6.61
C ILE A 425 -2.09 7.69 7.91
N PRO A 426 -2.92 8.75 8.00
CA PRO A 426 -3.21 9.76 6.97
C PRO A 426 -2.01 10.70 6.72
N ILE A 427 -1.88 11.19 5.47
CA ILE A 427 -0.80 12.11 5.07
C ILE A 427 -1.27 13.11 4.02
N ALA A 428 -0.73 14.33 4.09
CA ALA A 428 -0.81 15.32 3.03
C ALA A 428 0.58 15.78 2.61
N ALA A 429 0.85 15.73 1.31
CA ALA A 429 2.09 16.20 0.72
C ALA A 429 1.76 17.10 -0.47
N ARG A 430 2.53 18.17 -0.65
CA ARG A 430 2.33 19.12 -1.73
C ARG A 430 3.63 19.46 -2.44
N GLN A 431 3.51 19.77 -3.72
CA GLN A 431 4.63 20.24 -4.53
C GLN A 431 4.14 21.29 -5.53
N VAL A 432 4.97 22.31 -5.77
CA VAL A 432 4.65 23.41 -6.67
C VAL A 432 5.31 23.19 -8.02
N PHE A 433 4.49 23.17 -9.07
CA PHE A 433 4.90 23.09 -10.47
C PHE A 433 4.75 24.44 -11.15
N THR A 434 5.35 24.56 -12.33
CA THR A 434 5.34 25.80 -13.10
C THR A 434 5.01 25.59 -14.56
N ASN A 435 4.67 26.68 -15.26
CA ASN A 435 4.36 26.63 -16.69
C ASN A 435 5.63 26.48 -17.53
N TYR A 436 5.51 25.69 -18.59
CA TYR A 436 6.55 25.46 -19.59
C TYR A 436 6.59 26.57 -20.65
N SER A 437 5.42 27.15 -20.98
CA SER A 437 5.29 28.16 -22.04
C SER A 437 4.40 29.32 -21.60
N GLU A 438 4.61 30.49 -22.18
CA GLU A 438 3.80 31.69 -21.92
C GLU A 438 2.34 31.54 -22.35
N GLN A 439 2.11 30.74 -23.38
CA GLN A 439 0.77 30.50 -23.92
C GLN A 439 0.04 29.32 -23.25
N GLN A 440 0.61 28.77 -22.15
CA GLN A 440 0.03 27.64 -21.43
C GLN A 440 -1.14 28.09 -20.55
N THR A 441 -2.37 27.97 -21.06
CA THR A 441 -3.60 28.31 -20.32
C THR A 441 -4.22 27.13 -19.56
N GLY A 442 -3.59 25.95 -19.63
CA GLY A 442 -4.00 24.77 -18.88
C GLY A 442 -2.83 23.82 -18.63
N MET A 443 -2.95 22.97 -17.62
CA MET A 443 -1.95 21.97 -17.24
C MET A 443 -2.64 20.62 -17.02
N VAL A 444 -2.13 19.58 -17.69
CA VAL A 444 -2.59 18.21 -17.50
C VAL A 444 -1.91 17.66 -16.25
N ILE A 445 -2.71 17.21 -15.30
CA ILE A 445 -2.28 16.48 -14.11
C ILE A 445 -2.54 15.00 -14.38
N HIS A 446 -1.47 14.21 -14.47
CA HIS A 446 -1.56 12.76 -14.57
C HIS A 446 -0.95 12.14 -13.33
N VAL A 447 -1.82 11.55 -12.51
CA VAL A 447 -1.49 10.92 -11.23
C VAL A 447 -1.16 9.46 -11.50
N VAL A 448 -0.03 9.02 -10.96
CA VAL A 448 0.53 7.68 -11.17
C VAL A 448 0.99 7.06 -9.85
N GLN A 449 1.11 5.73 -9.83
CA GLN A 449 1.60 4.95 -8.69
C GLN A 449 2.67 3.95 -9.17
N GLY A 450 3.80 3.89 -8.49
CA GLY A 450 4.89 2.98 -8.83
C GLY A 450 6.26 3.45 -8.35
N GLU A 451 7.26 2.56 -8.44
CA GLU A 451 8.62 2.82 -7.95
C GLU A 451 9.63 3.14 -9.07
N ARG A 452 9.33 2.84 -10.33
CA ARG A 452 10.22 3.10 -11.48
C ARG A 452 10.24 4.58 -11.86
N GLU A 453 11.25 5.00 -12.63
CA GLU A 453 11.50 6.43 -12.89
C GLU A 453 10.72 6.98 -14.10
N MET A 454 10.15 6.10 -14.94
CA MET A 454 9.39 6.48 -16.12
C MET A 454 7.89 6.17 -15.97
N VAL A 455 7.05 7.09 -16.41
CA VAL A 455 5.57 6.99 -16.30
C VAL A 455 5.01 5.76 -17.00
N ARG A 456 5.61 5.34 -18.13
CA ARG A 456 5.18 4.16 -18.89
C ARG A 456 5.31 2.85 -18.10
N ASP A 457 6.17 2.85 -17.08
CA ASP A 457 6.49 1.71 -16.22
C ASP A 457 5.75 1.82 -14.87
N CYS A 458 4.88 2.84 -14.73
CA CYS A 458 4.05 3.07 -13.56
C CYS A 458 2.57 2.86 -13.89
N ARG A 459 1.76 2.67 -12.86
CA ARG A 459 0.31 2.58 -13.00
C ARG A 459 -0.31 3.97 -13.09
N SER A 460 -1.13 4.20 -14.11
CA SER A 460 -1.99 5.37 -14.20
C SER A 460 -3.17 5.27 -13.23
N LEU A 461 -3.38 6.30 -12.41
CA LEU A 461 -4.50 6.38 -11.46
C LEU A 461 -5.60 7.34 -11.95
N ALA A 462 -5.21 8.55 -12.38
CA ALA A 462 -6.15 9.54 -12.89
C ALA A 462 -5.46 10.55 -13.79
N ARG A 463 -6.20 11.09 -14.77
CA ARG A 463 -5.75 12.20 -15.61
C ARG A 463 -6.82 13.27 -15.70
N PHE A 464 -6.48 14.51 -15.34
CA PHE A 464 -7.39 15.65 -15.40
C PHE A 464 -6.64 16.94 -15.78
N GLU A 465 -7.37 17.99 -16.12
CA GLU A 465 -6.78 19.25 -16.60
C GLU A 465 -7.16 20.39 -15.66
N LEU A 466 -6.17 21.15 -15.19
CA LEU A 466 -6.36 22.46 -14.58
C LEU A 466 -6.39 23.51 -15.69
N ARG A 467 -7.54 24.15 -15.91
CA ARG A 467 -7.71 25.23 -16.90
C ARG A 467 -7.68 26.59 -16.21
N GLY A 468 -7.43 27.65 -16.98
CA GLY A 468 -7.48 29.02 -16.48
C GLY A 468 -6.16 29.51 -15.87
N ILE A 469 -5.04 28.89 -16.26
CA ILE A 469 -3.71 29.36 -15.87
C ILE A 469 -3.46 30.71 -16.58
N PRO A 470 -3.01 31.75 -15.84
CA PRO A 470 -2.71 33.04 -16.44
C PRO A 470 -1.55 32.93 -17.44
N ARG A 471 -1.60 33.74 -18.51
CA ARG A 471 -0.51 33.83 -19.49
C ARG A 471 0.64 34.60 -18.85
N LEU A 472 1.64 33.87 -18.37
CA LEU A 472 2.83 34.41 -17.71
C LEU A 472 4.08 33.84 -18.39
N PRO A 473 5.22 34.54 -18.38
CA PRO A 473 6.47 33.99 -18.89
C PRO A 473 6.76 32.58 -18.32
N PRO A 474 7.51 31.73 -19.04
CA PRO A 474 7.88 30.41 -18.53
C PRO A 474 8.47 30.50 -17.12
N SER A 475 8.18 29.51 -16.27
CA SER A 475 8.62 29.45 -14.87
C SER A 475 8.00 30.47 -13.89
N MET A 476 6.99 31.25 -14.31
CA MET A 476 6.34 32.25 -13.46
C MET A 476 5.01 31.78 -12.86
N ALA A 477 4.21 31.00 -13.59
CA ALA A 477 2.97 30.45 -13.03
C ALA A 477 3.31 29.44 -11.93
N ARG A 478 2.54 29.42 -10.85
CA ARG A 478 2.75 28.49 -9.73
C ARG A 478 1.49 27.66 -9.55
N VAL A 479 1.59 26.37 -9.81
CA VAL A 479 0.50 25.42 -9.59
C VAL A 479 0.90 24.48 -8.47
N GLU A 480 0.29 24.64 -7.31
CA GLU A 480 0.43 23.72 -6.17
C GLU A 480 -0.42 22.48 -6.42
N VAL A 481 0.19 21.31 -6.40
CA VAL A 481 -0.49 20.02 -6.46
C VAL A 481 -0.35 19.35 -5.09
N THR A 482 -1.48 19.10 -4.44
CA THR A 482 -1.58 18.49 -3.11
C THR A 482 -2.17 17.10 -3.24
N PHE A 483 -1.44 16.12 -2.71
CA PHE A 483 -1.87 14.75 -2.53
C PHE A 483 -2.28 14.57 -1.07
N GLN A 484 -3.49 14.07 -0.85
CA GLN A 484 -4.01 13.80 0.49
C GLN A 484 -4.52 12.36 0.53
N LEU A 485 -4.01 11.58 1.48
CA LEU A 485 -4.51 10.25 1.82
C LEU A 485 -5.13 10.29 3.22
N ASP A 486 -6.34 9.77 3.34
CA ASP A 486 -6.98 9.56 4.64
C ASP A 486 -6.60 8.21 5.27
N ALA A 487 -7.17 7.92 6.44
CA ALA A 487 -6.92 6.67 7.17
C ALA A 487 -7.49 5.42 6.48
N ASP A 488 -8.35 5.58 5.47
CA ASP A 488 -8.89 4.50 4.64
C ASP A 488 -8.12 4.37 3.30
N ALA A 489 -7.01 5.10 3.16
CA ALA A 489 -6.18 5.18 1.95
C ALA A 489 -6.90 5.76 0.71
N LEU A 490 -7.95 6.57 0.89
CA LEU A 490 -8.57 7.31 -0.22
C LEU A 490 -7.67 8.47 -0.65
N LEU A 491 -7.24 8.46 -1.91
CA LEU A 491 -6.40 9.52 -2.48
C LEU A 491 -7.26 10.64 -3.07
N THR A 492 -7.09 11.85 -2.52
CA THR A 492 -7.58 13.10 -3.10
C THR A 492 -6.41 13.89 -3.66
N VAL A 493 -6.48 14.27 -4.95
CA VAL A 493 -5.48 15.14 -5.58
C VAL A 493 -6.12 16.47 -5.93
N THR A 494 -5.55 17.56 -5.43
CA THR A 494 -5.98 18.93 -5.73
C THR A 494 -4.87 19.68 -6.43
N ALA A 495 -5.15 20.26 -7.60
CA ALA A 495 -4.26 21.19 -8.28
C ALA A 495 -4.83 22.62 -8.16
N ARG A 496 -4.03 23.58 -7.71
CA ARG A 496 -4.42 24.97 -7.49
C ARG A 496 -3.38 25.92 -8.06
N GLU A 497 -3.79 26.84 -8.93
CA GLU A 497 -2.95 27.95 -9.36
C GLU A 497 -2.99 29.06 -8.29
N LEU A 498 -1.81 29.52 -7.85
CA LEU A 498 -1.68 30.33 -6.65
C LEU A 498 -2.09 31.81 -6.83
N MET A 499 -2.00 32.36 -8.04
CA MET A 499 -2.35 33.78 -8.28
C MET A 499 -3.85 33.99 -8.45
N THR A 500 -4.49 33.15 -9.25
CA THR A 500 -5.91 33.23 -9.62
C THR A 500 -6.80 32.45 -8.65
N GLY A 501 -6.23 31.49 -7.92
CA GLY A 501 -6.97 30.61 -7.02
C GLY A 501 -7.81 29.54 -7.74
N VAL A 502 -7.71 29.44 -9.07
CA VAL A 502 -8.40 28.39 -9.83
C VAL A 502 -7.88 27.04 -9.36
N LYS A 503 -8.81 26.14 -9.02
CA LYS A 503 -8.48 24.80 -8.52
C LYS A 503 -9.34 23.73 -9.18
N GLN A 504 -8.76 22.55 -9.30
CA GLN A 504 -9.42 21.32 -9.74
C GLN A 504 -9.06 20.21 -8.76
N THR A 505 -10.05 19.47 -8.29
CA THR A 505 -9.88 18.34 -7.36
C THR A 505 -10.43 17.08 -7.99
N VAL A 506 -9.71 15.97 -7.82
CA VAL A 506 -10.16 14.63 -8.20
C VAL A 506 -10.00 13.70 -7.01
N GLU A 507 -11.09 13.03 -6.67
CA GLU A 507 -11.08 11.90 -5.75
C GLU A 507 -10.86 10.61 -6.55
N ILE A 508 -9.76 9.95 -6.27
CA ILE A 508 -9.38 8.71 -6.94
C ILE A 508 -9.92 7.59 -6.09
N LYS A 509 -11.09 7.10 -6.49
CA LYS A 509 -11.63 5.87 -5.90
C LYS A 509 -10.72 4.72 -6.29
N PRO A 510 -10.38 3.83 -5.34
CA PRO A 510 -9.63 2.63 -5.67
C PRO A 510 -10.54 1.72 -6.51
N THR A 511 -10.48 1.85 -7.82
CA THR A 511 -11.22 0.99 -8.75
C THR A 511 -10.23 0.00 -9.35
N HIS A 512 -10.41 -1.28 -9.00
CA HIS A 512 -9.54 -2.41 -9.35
C HIS A 512 -8.06 -2.16 -8.99
N GLY A 513 -7.69 -2.35 -7.72
CA GLY A 513 -6.31 -2.25 -7.23
C GLY A 513 -5.30 -3.12 -8.00
N LEU A 514 -4.00 -2.80 -7.91
CA LEU A 514 -2.94 -3.71 -8.36
C LEU A 514 -3.00 -4.93 -7.46
N SER A 515 -3.00 -6.13 -8.02
CA SER A 515 -2.80 -7.31 -7.20
C SER A 515 -1.48 -7.21 -6.45
N SER A 516 -1.42 -7.79 -5.26
CA SER A 516 -0.19 -7.89 -4.46
C SER A 516 0.99 -8.44 -5.28
N THR A 517 0.74 -9.41 -6.15
CA THR A 517 1.76 -9.95 -7.06
C THR A 517 2.28 -8.87 -8.01
N GLN A 518 1.40 -8.04 -8.57
CA GLN A 518 1.81 -6.92 -9.42
C GLN A 518 2.55 -5.85 -8.63
N VAL A 519 2.18 -5.59 -7.37
CA VAL A 519 2.94 -4.70 -6.50
C VAL A 519 4.36 -5.23 -6.31
N ASP A 520 4.52 -6.51 -5.99
CA ASP A 520 5.84 -7.14 -5.86
C ASP A 520 6.64 -7.10 -7.16
N GLU A 521 6.00 -7.41 -8.30
CA GLU A 521 6.62 -7.33 -9.62
C GLU A 521 7.13 -5.92 -9.90
N LEU A 522 6.32 -4.88 -9.66
CA LEU A 522 6.71 -3.48 -9.87
C LEU A 522 7.86 -3.06 -8.94
N VAL A 523 7.84 -3.48 -7.67
CA VAL A 523 8.92 -3.19 -6.71
C VAL A 523 10.20 -3.92 -7.10
N MET A 524 10.12 -5.21 -7.45
CA MET A 524 11.28 -6.01 -7.85
C MET A 524 11.86 -5.52 -9.17
N GLU A 525 11.01 -5.18 -10.15
CA GLU A 525 11.45 -4.63 -11.42
C GLU A 525 12.18 -3.30 -11.23
N SER A 526 11.71 -2.44 -10.32
CA SER A 526 12.42 -1.19 -9.97
C SER A 526 13.83 -1.44 -9.44
N LEU A 527 14.03 -2.49 -8.63
CA LEU A 527 15.36 -2.85 -8.11
C LEU A 527 16.25 -3.43 -9.20
N ASP A 528 15.72 -4.37 -9.99
CA ASP A 528 16.47 -5.03 -11.07
C ASP A 528 16.81 -4.06 -12.21
N ARG A 529 16.00 -3.01 -12.41
CA ARG A 529 16.15 -2.01 -13.46
C ARG A 529 16.72 -0.68 -12.98
N ALA A 530 17.25 -0.61 -11.76
CA ALA A 530 17.72 0.66 -11.18
C ALA A 530 18.76 1.38 -12.06
N GLU A 531 19.70 0.66 -12.67
CA GLU A 531 20.70 1.25 -13.59
C GLU A 531 20.06 1.75 -14.90
N ASP A 532 19.13 0.96 -15.46
CA ASP A 532 18.37 1.32 -16.67
C ASP A 532 17.49 2.55 -16.41
N ASP A 533 16.81 2.60 -15.25
CA ASP A 533 16.00 3.73 -14.77
C ASP A 533 16.84 5.00 -14.65
N PHE A 534 17.99 4.90 -14.00
CA PHE A 534 18.90 6.04 -13.85
C PHE A 534 19.37 6.57 -15.21
N ALA A 535 19.74 5.69 -16.14
CA ALA A 535 20.14 6.09 -17.49
C ALA A 535 18.97 6.73 -18.27
N ALA A 536 17.78 6.14 -18.20
CA ALA A 536 16.58 6.63 -18.87
C ALA A 536 16.14 8.01 -18.34
N ARG A 537 16.12 8.18 -17.01
CA ARG A 537 15.81 9.46 -16.36
C ARG A 537 16.81 10.54 -16.76
N ASN A 538 18.12 10.27 -16.65
CA ASN A 538 19.15 11.23 -17.05
C ASN A 538 19.03 11.66 -18.52
N LEU A 539 18.70 10.73 -19.41
CA LEU A 539 18.47 11.04 -20.83
C LEU A 539 17.21 11.90 -21.03
N ALA A 540 16.12 11.57 -20.35
CA ALA A 540 14.87 12.33 -20.41
C ALA A 540 15.04 13.75 -19.87
N GLU A 541 15.69 13.93 -18.71
CA GLU A 541 16.01 15.25 -18.14
C GLU A 541 16.89 16.07 -19.10
N ALA A 542 17.95 15.46 -19.66
CA ALA A 542 18.82 16.14 -20.63
C ALA A 542 18.06 16.60 -21.88
N ARG A 543 17.12 15.79 -22.39
CA ARG A 543 16.27 16.14 -23.53
C ARG A 543 15.31 17.29 -23.21
N VAL A 544 14.67 17.26 -22.05
CA VAL A 544 13.76 18.33 -21.59
C VAL A 544 14.52 19.64 -21.47
N GLU A 545 15.72 19.65 -20.88
CA GLU A 545 16.52 20.86 -20.76
C GLU A 545 17.01 21.39 -22.13
N LEU A 546 17.45 20.51 -23.04
CA LEU A 546 17.82 20.92 -24.39
C LEU A 546 16.63 21.54 -25.15
N ASP A 547 15.46 20.90 -25.09
CA ASP A 547 14.24 21.41 -25.76
C ASP A 547 13.82 22.76 -25.18
N ARG A 548 13.90 22.93 -23.85
CA ARG A 548 13.63 24.20 -23.17
C ARG A 548 14.52 25.33 -23.67
N VAL A 549 15.84 25.09 -23.73
CA VAL A 549 16.80 26.08 -24.24
C VAL A 549 16.57 26.36 -25.73
N ALA A 550 16.35 25.32 -26.54
CA ALA A 550 16.08 25.46 -27.96
C ALA A 550 14.82 26.28 -28.23
N LEU A 551 13.74 26.04 -27.49
CA LEU A 551 12.50 26.80 -27.58
C LEU A 551 12.72 28.27 -27.23
N ALA A 552 13.43 28.56 -26.12
CA ALA A 552 13.74 29.93 -25.71
C ALA A 552 14.56 30.70 -26.77
N VAL A 553 15.56 30.04 -27.37
CA VAL A 553 16.37 30.63 -28.45
C VAL A 553 15.54 30.85 -29.71
N ARG A 554 14.69 29.90 -30.10
CA ARG A 554 13.79 30.04 -31.27
C ARG A 554 12.82 31.20 -31.10
N THR A 555 12.19 31.34 -29.93
CA THR A 555 11.29 32.45 -29.61
C THR A 555 12.04 33.79 -29.70
N ALA A 556 13.24 33.87 -29.14
CA ALA A 556 14.06 35.08 -29.20
C ALA A 556 14.46 35.46 -30.64
N LEU A 557 14.81 34.46 -31.47
CA LEU A 557 15.10 34.68 -32.89
C LEU A 557 13.87 35.19 -33.66
N ALA A 558 12.68 34.67 -33.35
CA ALA A 558 11.44 35.12 -33.97
C ALA A 558 11.10 36.57 -33.61
N GLU A 559 11.30 36.97 -32.35
CA GLU A 559 10.97 38.33 -31.87
C GLU A 559 11.93 39.40 -32.39
N VAL A 560 13.25 39.18 -32.28
CA VAL A 560 14.25 40.23 -32.51
C VAL A 560 15.41 39.81 -33.42
N GLY A 561 15.40 38.58 -33.95
CA GLY A 561 16.48 38.06 -34.80
C GLY A 561 16.60 38.72 -36.18
N HIS A 562 15.62 39.54 -36.58
CA HIS A 562 15.68 40.35 -37.80
C HIS A 562 16.51 41.64 -37.62
N LEU A 563 16.83 42.02 -36.38
CA LEU A 563 17.59 43.23 -36.07
C LEU A 563 19.09 42.94 -36.13
N THR A 564 19.72 43.31 -37.24
CA THR A 564 21.16 43.14 -37.47
C THR A 564 22.04 43.89 -36.47
N SER A 565 21.52 44.91 -35.79
CA SER A 565 22.19 45.60 -34.68
C SER A 565 22.35 44.72 -33.43
N LEU A 566 21.48 43.72 -33.25
CA LEU A 566 21.50 42.79 -32.11
C LEU A 566 22.07 41.42 -32.47
N LEU A 567 21.93 41.01 -33.73
CA LEU A 567 22.37 39.70 -34.20
C LEU A 567 23.08 39.79 -35.57
N PRO A 568 24.42 39.79 -35.59
CA PRO A 568 25.20 39.70 -36.82
C PRO A 568 24.91 38.42 -37.62
N VAL A 569 25.08 38.48 -38.95
CA VAL A 569 24.74 37.37 -39.87
C VAL A 569 25.49 36.08 -39.53
N ASP A 570 26.78 36.18 -39.22
CA ASP A 570 27.62 35.03 -38.89
C ASP A 570 27.19 34.38 -37.56
N GLU A 571 26.81 35.18 -36.56
CA GLU A 571 26.30 34.69 -35.28
C GLU A 571 24.94 34.01 -35.45
N ARG A 572 24.04 34.59 -36.26
CA ARG A 572 22.75 33.98 -36.59
C ARG A 572 22.95 32.58 -37.21
N ALA A 573 23.84 32.47 -38.19
CA ALA A 573 24.14 31.20 -38.83
C ALA A 573 24.71 30.18 -37.83
N ALA A 574 25.56 30.61 -36.89
CA ALA A 574 26.10 29.74 -35.85
C ALA A 574 25.01 29.22 -34.88
N ILE A 575 24.08 30.08 -34.48
CA ILE A 575 22.94 29.71 -33.63
C ILE A 575 21.99 28.75 -34.37
N GLU A 576 21.62 29.04 -35.61
CA GLU A 576 20.76 28.16 -36.42
C GLU A 576 21.40 26.78 -36.64
N ALA A 577 22.73 26.73 -36.84
CA ALA A 577 23.47 25.47 -36.92
C ALA A 577 23.52 24.72 -35.58
N ALA A 578 23.62 25.42 -34.44
CA ALA A 578 23.55 24.80 -33.12
C ALA A 578 22.14 24.28 -32.80
N LEU A 579 21.08 25.00 -33.19
CA LEU A 579 19.69 24.52 -33.08
C LEU A 579 19.48 23.25 -33.90
N THR A 580 19.98 23.21 -35.14
CA THR A 580 19.87 22.01 -35.99
C THR A 580 20.59 20.80 -35.37
N ARG A 581 21.77 21.03 -34.76
CA ARG A 581 22.50 19.98 -34.01
C ARG A 581 21.76 19.57 -32.74
N GLY A 582 21.12 20.51 -32.05
CA GLY A 582 20.25 20.25 -30.90
C GLY A 582 19.08 19.35 -31.27
N ASP A 583 18.36 19.68 -32.35
CA ASP A 583 17.24 18.87 -32.86
C ASP A 583 17.69 17.44 -33.19
N ALA A 584 18.86 17.28 -33.82
CA ALA A 584 19.43 15.97 -34.10
C ALA A 584 19.83 15.22 -32.82
N ALA A 585 20.34 15.92 -31.81
CA ALA A 585 20.73 15.35 -30.53
C ALA A 585 19.52 14.89 -29.69
N LEU A 586 18.35 15.52 -29.82
CA LEU A 586 17.12 15.07 -29.15
C LEU A 586 16.74 13.63 -29.53
N ALA A 587 17.07 13.19 -30.74
CA ALA A 587 16.87 11.82 -31.20
C ALA A 587 17.96 10.82 -30.73
N ALA A 588 19.05 11.30 -30.13
CA ALA A 588 20.14 10.45 -29.67
C ALA A 588 19.78 9.70 -28.38
N GLU A 589 20.36 8.50 -28.18
CA GLU A 589 20.18 7.68 -26.97
C GLU A 589 21.28 7.92 -25.91
N ASP A 590 22.24 8.82 -26.17
CA ASP A 590 23.32 9.17 -25.24
C ASP A 590 23.03 10.51 -24.55
N ALA A 591 22.77 10.47 -23.24
CA ALA A 591 22.53 11.67 -22.43
C ALA A 591 23.71 12.67 -22.51
N ARG A 592 24.96 12.19 -22.59
CA ARG A 592 26.13 13.07 -22.68
C ARG A 592 26.17 13.82 -24.01
N ALA A 593 25.69 13.21 -25.10
CA ALA A 593 25.59 13.88 -26.39
C ALA A 593 24.55 15.01 -26.36
N VAL A 594 23.40 14.76 -25.72
CA VAL A 594 22.34 15.77 -25.51
C VAL A 594 22.86 16.94 -24.67
N VAL A 595 23.55 16.66 -23.56
CA VAL A 595 24.14 17.69 -22.69
C VAL A 595 25.16 18.54 -23.45
N ARG A 596 26.07 17.92 -24.22
CA ARG A 596 27.03 18.67 -25.05
C ARG A 596 26.35 19.57 -26.09
N ALA A 597 25.25 19.11 -26.69
CA ALA A 597 24.49 19.91 -27.64
C ALA A 597 23.83 21.11 -26.97
N ARG A 598 23.30 20.92 -25.75
CA ARG A 598 22.74 22.00 -24.91
C ARG A 598 23.80 23.04 -24.56
N GLU A 599 24.94 22.63 -24.01
CA GLU A 599 26.04 23.51 -23.65
C GLU A 599 26.57 24.30 -24.87
N GLN A 600 26.68 23.63 -26.03
CA GLN A 600 27.07 24.29 -27.27
C GLN A 600 26.04 25.34 -27.70
N LEU A 601 24.74 25.03 -27.60
CA LEU A 601 23.66 25.97 -27.94
C LEU A 601 23.65 27.18 -27.00
N GLU A 602 23.80 26.96 -25.69
CA GLU A 602 23.93 28.02 -24.69
C GLU A 602 25.14 28.92 -25.00
N SER A 603 26.31 28.33 -25.20
CA SER A 603 27.54 29.06 -25.48
C SER A 603 27.44 29.95 -26.73
N VAL A 604 26.85 29.46 -27.82
CA VAL A 604 26.73 30.27 -29.05
C VAL A 604 25.60 31.31 -28.97
N SER A 605 24.59 31.10 -28.12
CA SER A 605 23.47 32.03 -27.97
C SER A 605 23.66 33.06 -26.86
N GLU A 606 24.65 32.88 -25.98
CA GLU A 606 24.96 33.78 -24.87
C GLU A 606 25.21 35.24 -25.30
N PRO A 607 26.02 35.56 -26.35
CA PRO A 607 26.21 36.94 -26.77
C PRO A 607 24.93 37.62 -27.28
N PHE A 608 24.05 36.84 -27.90
CA PHE A 608 22.74 37.29 -28.37
C PHE A 608 21.78 37.51 -27.18
N ALA A 609 21.73 36.59 -26.23
CA ALA A 609 20.94 36.72 -25.01
C ALA A 609 21.34 37.96 -24.20
N ARG A 610 22.65 38.20 -24.03
CA ARG A 610 23.18 39.37 -23.31
C ARG A 610 22.75 40.68 -23.96
N ARG A 611 22.91 40.83 -25.28
CA ARG A 611 22.47 42.04 -26.01
C ARG A 611 20.96 42.25 -25.95
N ARG A 612 20.17 41.17 -25.96
CA ARG A 612 18.71 41.25 -25.79
C ARG A 612 18.35 41.79 -24.40
N MET A 613 19.05 41.34 -23.36
CA MET A 613 18.84 41.79 -21.99
C MET A 613 19.29 43.25 -21.78
N GLU A 614 20.45 43.63 -22.30
CA GLU A 614 20.94 45.03 -22.27
C GLU A 614 19.94 45.98 -22.95
N ARG A 615 19.39 45.57 -24.09
CA ARG A 615 18.33 46.34 -24.78
C ARG A 615 17.05 46.41 -23.97
N ALA A 616 16.57 45.29 -23.41
CA ALA A 616 15.35 45.28 -22.61
C ALA A 616 15.48 46.18 -21.37
N LEU A 617 16.66 46.21 -20.74
CA LEU A 617 16.98 47.13 -19.65
C LEU A 617 16.98 48.59 -20.11
N HIS A 618 17.61 48.89 -21.24
CA HIS A 618 17.64 50.24 -21.80
C HIS A 618 16.23 50.73 -22.21
N ASP A 619 15.44 49.89 -22.87
CA ASP A 619 14.07 50.18 -23.30
C ASP A 619 13.12 50.28 -22.08
N GLY A 620 13.37 49.53 -21.00
CA GLY A 620 12.62 49.61 -19.74
C GLY A 620 12.99 50.81 -18.84
N MET A 621 14.21 51.34 -18.98
CA MET A 621 14.66 52.56 -18.29
C MET A 621 14.33 53.85 -19.07
N ALA A 622 14.12 53.76 -20.37
CA ALA A 622 13.71 54.88 -21.22
C ALA A 622 12.25 55.29 -20.94
N GLY A 623 12.06 56.13 -19.92
CA GLY A 623 10.75 56.71 -19.57
C GLY A 623 10.38 56.69 -18.09
N ARG A 624 11.25 56.20 -17.19
CA ARG A 624 11.05 56.22 -15.74
C ARG A 624 12.08 57.09 -15.03
N THR A 625 11.66 57.80 -14.00
CA THR A 625 12.56 58.62 -13.17
C THR A 625 13.31 57.75 -12.14
N VAL A 626 14.49 58.17 -11.71
CA VAL A 626 15.33 57.44 -10.74
C VAL A 626 14.55 57.09 -9.45
N ALA A 627 13.63 57.95 -9.02
CA ALA A 627 12.77 57.74 -7.85
C ALA A 627 11.73 56.62 -8.02
N GLU A 628 11.27 56.33 -9.24
CA GLU A 628 10.32 55.24 -9.53
C GLU A 628 11.01 53.87 -9.58
N ILE A 629 12.32 53.86 -9.86
CA ILE A 629 13.16 52.66 -9.91
C ILE A 629 13.54 52.22 -8.48
N GLU A 630 13.83 53.16 -7.58
CA GLU A 630 14.12 52.84 -6.17
C GLU A 630 12.90 52.26 -5.43
N ALA A 631 11.68 52.70 -5.78
CA ALA A 631 10.45 52.17 -5.20
C ALA A 631 10.10 50.75 -5.66
N THR A 632 10.52 50.34 -6.86
CA THR A 632 10.24 49.00 -7.42
C THR A 632 11.26 47.96 -6.94
N VAL A 633 12.51 48.34 -6.72
CA VAL A 633 13.56 47.46 -6.17
C VAL A 633 13.29 47.11 -4.71
N ALA A 634 12.75 48.05 -3.92
CA ALA A 634 12.35 47.80 -2.53
C ALA A 634 11.19 46.77 -2.39
N ASP A 635 10.31 46.69 -3.39
CA ASP A 635 9.21 45.72 -3.45
C ASP A 635 9.71 44.32 -3.90
N GLU A 636 10.72 44.26 -4.79
CA GLU A 636 11.33 43.00 -5.23
C GLU A 636 12.17 42.32 -4.14
N ASP A 637 12.90 43.08 -3.32
CA ASP A 637 13.66 42.53 -2.18
C ASP A 637 12.72 41.92 -1.11
N ALA A 638 11.55 42.53 -0.88
CA ALA A 638 10.50 41.99 0.00
C ALA A 638 9.83 40.72 -0.57
N LEU A 639 9.83 40.56 -1.90
CA LEU A 639 9.33 39.37 -2.62
C LEU A 639 10.39 38.25 -2.69
N ALA A 640 11.68 38.59 -2.67
CA ALA A 640 12.79 37.63 -2.66
C ALA A 640 12.90 36.90 -1.32
N GLU A 641 12.63 37.55 -0.18
CA GLU A 641 12.57 36.92 1.15
C GLU A 641 11.46 35.87 1.29
N ARG A 642 10.45 35.88 0.40
CA ARG A 642 9.34 34.89 0.35
C ARG A 642 9.64 33.68 -0.55
N ARG A 643 10.78 33.65 -1.25
CA ARG A 643 11.17 32.56 -2.15
C ARG A 643 11.82 31.41 -1.36
N GLY A 644 10.99 30.67 -0.62
CA GLY A 644 11.38 29.45 0.11
C GLY A 644 11.89 28.31 -0.81
N SER A 645 12.67 27.40 -0.21
CA SER A 645 13.40 26.29 -0.82
C SER A 645 12.53 25.33 -1.65
N HIS A 646 13.07 24.85 -2.77
CA HIS A 646 12.47 23.81 -3.59
C HIS A 646 12.71 22.44 -2.93
N GLY A 647 11.68 21.91 -2.28
CA GLY A 647 11.60 20.55 -1.76
C GLY A 647 10.13 20.23 -1.45
N ALA A 648 9.76 18.95 -1.53
CA ALA A 648 8.44 18.51 -1.09
C ALA A 648 8.30 18.79 0.41
N GLU A 649 7.24 19.50 0.80
CA GLU A 649 6.92 19.76 2.21
C GLU A 649 5.81 18.80 2.65
N THR A 650 6.10 17.99 3.67
CA THR A 650 5.10 17.27 4.46
C THR A 650 4.38 18.24 5.38
N ILE A 651 3.05 18.25 5.32
CA ILE A 651 2.21 19.06 6.22
C ILE A 651 1.72 18.13 7.33
N ASP A 652 2.19 18.35 8.55
CA ASP A 652 1.64 17.66 9.73
C ASP A 652 0.20 18.16 9.93
N GLY A 653 -0.77 17.26 9.75
CA GLY A 653 -2.18 17.56 9.97
C GLY A 653 -2.49 17.62 11.46
N GLU A 654 -2.98 18.76 11.95
CA GLU A 654 -3.69 18.79 13.24
C GLU A 654 -4.95 17.90 13.14
N PRO A 655 -5.19 17.01 14.10
CA PRO A 655 -6.36 16.15 14.08
C PRO A 655 -7.61 16.99 14.36
N SER A 656 -8.54 17.00 13.40
CA SER A 656 -9.91 17.50 13.56
C SER A 656 -10.81 16.46 14.23
#